data_AF-A0A6P0TFV0-F1
#
_entry.id   AF-A0A6P0TFV0-F1
#
_cell.length_a   1.000
_cell.length_b   1.000
_cell.length_c   1.000
_cell.angle_alpha   90.00
_cell.angle_beta   90.00
_cell.angle_gamma   90.00
#
_symmetry.space_group_name_H-M   'P 1'
#
loop_
_entity.id
_entity.type
_entity.pdbx_description
1 polymer ?
#
loop_
_entity_poly.entity_id
_entity_poly.type
_entity_poly.pdbx_seq_one_letter_code
_entity_poly.pdbx_strand_id
1 'polypeptide(L)'
;GRQKAEIKAEGRRQKAEENSKSKIQNPKSKIQNSLTLYKTGDRALFHPDGTIEYLGRIDNQVKLRGFRIELGEIEAALMRHPDVGEAIATLQNDDQRGPYLVAHVTLATQQATLQNPKSKIQNLRSFLKSHLPSYMVPAAIVPVETFPLTVNGKIDRKALPKPDWIRQGRNADQDKELPHTNAEQVLATIWAEVLGVEVGIRDNFFELGGDSILSIQIIARAKQAGLTITPRQLFQHQTVAELAAVAVTGLSQMELPEQGAIAGSQQWPPIYHWFFEQNLPNPHHYNQSLLLDLESEIEPERLARAWAAVVDHHDALRLRFEHPVGWDSDSVTQQDPSQRRPLCQASSLNSIYKTDFSGKDTFLVVDMEGLTVEQQDATIATVSNDLQSSLNLSDCLCRCVLFHRGVNQKPCLLIIVHHLVIDGLSWRVLLADLELAYHQQQNEGAILLSEWRCAIALPPKTTSFQAWGEALVRHAQSSDILGQHDYWQQLVTTVAKRWSQMNAPSSPLQPQSANSSTNSTVRPLESTTAQVTATLDKLQTQNLLVQMPSVFNTRIDEVLLTALVQTLGESVKWSQGISAEDGISLVLDLEGHGRDVLEDRNDLGLDMSRTLGWFTSIFPVMLTLPQGAHPGDALKSVKEQLRQIPASGTGYGLLRYLHPDADVRQSVTLVQTPGIKFNYLGQLDLRPSANALVKGLSHISPRGTIDPKASRLYALEINSFVQDGRLQTQWNYSREQYSHQEVEHLAQRYAGILQSLIRSGQARLGQDGSNATKEYTPSDFAAARLNQQQLDQVLNRVTNQPSKQGLGQNTASPLPMPQQSTQTSGRQRRRRR
;
A
#
# COMPACT_ATOMS: atom_id res chain seq x y z
N GLY A 1 -35.94 7.74 -7.37
CA GLY A 1 -36.76 6.63 -6.84
C GLY A 1 -37.08 5.61 -7.91
N ARG A 2 -38.02 5.91 -8.81
CA ARG A 2 -38.47 4.99 -9.89
C ARG A 2 -37.36 4.56 -10.86
N GLN A 3 -36.46 5.46 -11.25
CA GLN A 3 -35.35 5.16 -12.17
C GLN A 3 -34.29 4.20 -11.58
N LYS A 4 -34.05 4.24 -10.26
CA LYS A 4 -33.18 3.26 -9.57
C LYS A 4 -33.85 1.89 -9.40
N ALA A 5 -35.19 1.85 -9.34
CA ALA A 5 -35.94 0.61 -9.29
C ALA A 5 -36.00 -0.08 -10.66
N GLU A 6 -36.12 0.69 -11.75
CA GLU A 6 -36.06 0.18 -13.12
C GLU A 6 -34.69 -0.41 -13.47
N ILE A 7 -33.59 0.27 -13.15
CA ILE A 7 -32.23 -0.25 -13.42
C ILE A 7 -31.95 -1.55 -12.64
N LYS A 8 -32.45 -1.66 -11.40
CA LYS A 8 -32.29 -2.86 -10.56
C LYS A 8 -33.19 -4.01 -11.02
N ALA A 9 -34.34 -3.71 -11.62
CA ALA A 9 -35.23 -4.70 -12.24
C ALA A 9 -34.67 -5.20 -13.58
N GLU A 10 -34.08 -4.31 -14.38
CA GLU A 10 -33.43 -4.63 -15.66
C GLU A 10 -32.21 -5.55 -15.46
N GLY A 11 -31.36 -5.24 -14.47
CA GLY A 11 -30.21 -6.10 -14.15
C GLY A 11 -30.59 -7.48 -13.61
N ARG A 12 -31.74 -7.61 -12.92
CA ARG A 12 -32.28 -8.92 -12.50
C ARG A 12 -32.89 -9.69 -13.67
N ARG A 13 -33.50 -9.01 -14.65
CA ARG A 13 -34.01 -9.63 -15.88
C ARG A 13 -32.89 -10.12 -16.78
N GLN A 14 -31.83 -9.34 -16.99
CA GLN A 14 -30.65 -9.77 -17.77
C GLN A 14 -29.98 -11.00 -17.17
N LYS A 15 -29.80 -11.04 -15.83
CA LYS A 15 -29.19 -12.19 -15.15
C LYS A 15 -30.07 -13.44 -15.17
N ALA A 16 -31.40 -13.28 -15.26
CA ALA A 16 -32.35 -14.38 -15.43
C ALA A 16 -32.38 -14.88 -16.89
N GLU A 17 -32.25 -13.99 -17.89
CA GLU A 17 -32.13 -14.34 -19.31
C GLU A 17 -30.81 -15.04 -19.66
N GLU A 18 -29.69 -14.68 -19.05
CA GLU A 18 -28.41 -15.40 -19.24
C GLU A 18 -28.47 -16.82 -18.67
N ASN A 19 -29.11 -17.00 -17.51
CA ASN A 19 -29.27 -18.31 -16.88
C ASN A 19 -30.28 -19.22 -17.61
N SER A 20 -31.30 -18.66 -18.26
CA SER A 20 -32.27 -19.44 -19.05
C SER A 20 -31.71 -19.89 -20.41
N LYS A 21 -30.73 -19.16 -20.98
CA LYS A 21 -30.09 -19.51 -22.27
C LYS A 21 -29.16 -20.73 -22.20
N SER A 22 -28.64 -21.10 -21.02
CA SER A 22 -27.66 -22.20 -20.85
C SER A 22 -28.28 -23.55 -20.43
N LYS A 23 -29.51 -23.54 -19.89
CA LYS A 23 -30.26 -24.73 -19.47
C LYS A 23 -31.46 -24.95 -20.39
N ILE A 24 -31.44 -26.04 -21.16
CA ILE A 24 -32.52 -26.39 -22.09
C ILE A 24 -33.21 -27.67 -21.62
N GLN A 25 -34.55 -27.71 -21.69
CA GLN A 25 -35.27 -28.98 -21.51
C GLN A 25 -34.98 -29.89 -22.71
N ASN A 26 -34.68 -31.16 -22.44
CA ASN A 26 -34.50 -32.14 -23.50
C ASN A 26 -35.83 -32.37 -24.25
N PRO A 27 -35.97 -31.94 -25.51
CA PRO A 27 -37.25 -31.99 -26.23
C PRO A 27 -37.67 -33.42 -26.62
N LYS A 28 -36.82 -34.44 -26.38
CA LYS A 28 -37.09 -35.84 -26.71
C LYS A 28 -37.30 -36.74 -25.49
N SER A 29 -37.31 -36.21 -24.27
CA SER A 29 -37.60 -37.01 -23.07
C SER A 29 -39.08 -37.40 -23.01
N LYS A 30 -39.40 -38.70 -23.11
CA LYS A 30 -40.75 -39.25 -22.88
C LYS A 30 -41.04 -39.57 -21.40
N ILE A 31 -40.18 -39.15 -20.48
CA ILE A 31 -40.29 -39.41 -19.03
C ILE A 31 -40.66 -38.10 -18.32
N GLN A 32 -41.67 -38.16 -17.45
CA GLN A 32 -42.37 -37.04 -16.80
C GLN A 32 -41.57 -36.34 -15.68
N ASN A 33 -40.23 -36.38 -15.75
CA ASN A 33 -39.29 -35.57 -14.99
C ASN A 33 -38.24 -35.04 -15.98
N SER A 34 -38.41 -33.79 -16.43
CA SER A 34 -37.61 -33.21 -17.51
C SER A 34 -36.13 -33.10 -17.11
N LEU A 35 -35.28 -34.01 -17.61
CA LEU A 35 -33.83 -33.87 -17.53
C LEU A 35 -33.43 -32.57 -18.24
N THR A 36 -32.89 -31.64 -17.46
CA THR A 36 -32.39 -30.36 -17.95
C THR A 36 -31.01 -30.60 -18.53
N LEU A 37 -30.83 -30.33 -19.82
CA LEU A 37 -29.52 -30.39 -20.47
C LEU A 37 -28.80 -29.07 -20.25
N TYR A 38 -27.51 -29.14 -19.92
CA TYR A 38 -26.64 -27.98 -19.83
C TYR A 38 -25.86 -27.84 -21.14
N LYS A 39 -26.02 -26.68 -21.79
CA LYS A 39 -25.26 -26.37 -23.00
C LYS A 39 -23.85 -25.95 -22.60
N THR A 40 -22.91 -26.90 -22.60
CA THR A 40 -21.52 -26.67 -22.17
C THR A 40 -20.77 -25.64 -23.03
N GLY A 41 -21.19 -25.49 -24.29
CA GLY A 41 -20.49 -24.68 -25.28
C GLY A 41 -19.23 -25.37 -25.82
N ASP A 42 -19.03 -26.65 -25.49
CA ASP A 42 -17.94 -27.48 -25.97
C ASP A 42 -18.34 -28.26 -27.21
N ARG A 43 -17.42 -28.39 -28.17
CA ARG A 43 -17.54 -29.24 -29.34
C ARG A 43 -16.74 -30.51 -29.08
N ALA A 44 -17.38 -31.66 -29.27
CA ALA A 44 -16.75 -32.95 -29.06
C ALA A 44 -17.22 -33.94 -30.13
N LEU A 45 -16.44 -35.00 -30.34
CA LEU A 45 -16.74 -36.10 -31.24
C LEU A 45 -16.90 -37.38 -30.43
N PHE A 46 -17.92 -38.17 -30.75
CA PHE A 46 -18.15 -39.48 -30.12
C PHE A 46 -17.50 -40.56 -30.99
N HIS A 47 -16.61 -41.36 -30.42
CA HIS A 47 -15.98 -42.49 -31.10
C HIS A 47 -16.82 -43.78 -30.96
N PRO A 48 -16.71 -44.74 -31.89
CA PRO A 48 -17.48 -45.99 -31.85
C PRO A 48 -17.20 -46.86 -30.62
N ASP A 49 -16.05 -46.69 -29.97
CA ASP A 49 -15.65 -47.39 -28.74
C ASP A 49 -16.25 -46.79 -27.46
N GLY A 50 -17.04 -45.72 -27.59
CA GLY A 50 -17.70 -45.04 -26.49
C GLY A 50 -16.90 -43.88 -25.87
N THR A 51 -15.71 -43.58 -26.37
CA THR A 51 -14.92 -42.43 -25.90
C THR A 51 -15.39 -41.11 -26.55
N ILE A 52 -15.13 -39.99 -25.88
CA ILE A 52 -15.48 -38.65 -26.35
C ILE A 52 -14.19 -37.84 -26.53
N GLU A 53 -13.89 -37.46 -27.77
CA GLU A 53 -12.76 -36.59 -28.09
C GLU A 53 -13.19 -35.12 -28.03
N TYR A 54 -12.48 -34.34 -27.22
CA TYR A 54 -12.72 -32.90 -27.09
C TYR A 54 -12.10 -32.12 -28.26
N LEU A 55 -12.92 -31.35 -28.98
CA LEU A 55 -12.52 -30.60 -30.19
C LEU A 55 -12.45 -29.08 -29.97
N GLY A 56 -12.54 -28.60 -28.73
CA GLY A 56 -12.53 -27.17 -28.37
C GLY A 56 -13.92 -26.60 -28.08
N ARG A 57 -14.02 -25.28 -27.87
CA ARG A 57 -15.30 -24.59 -27.61
C ARG A 57 -15.96 -24.10 -28.92
N ILE A 58 -17.27 -23.90 -28.86
CA ILE A 58 -18.08 -23.30 -29.93
C ILE A 58 -17.91 -21.77 -29.94
N ASP A 59 -17.64 -21.17 -28.78
CA ASP A 59 -17.29 -19.76 -28.61
C ASP A 59 -15.77 -19.57 -28.70
N ASN A 60 -15.31 -18.46 -29.29
CA ASN A 60 -13.87 -18.16 -29.49
C ASN A 60 -13.18 -17.70 -28.19
N GLN A 61 -13.59 -18.22 -27.03
CA GLN A 61 -13.02 -17.88 -25.73
C GLN A 61 -11.61 -18.44 -25.58
N VAL A 62 -10.69 -17.64 -25.06
CA VAL A 62 -9.31 -18.04 -24.80
C VAL A 62 -8.94 -17.86 -23.33
N LYS A 63 -8.04 -18.70 -22.82
CA LYS A 63 -7.46 -18.54 -21.48
C LYS A 63 -6.10 -17.87 -21.60
N LEU A 64 -5.93 -16.72 -20.97
CA LEU A 64 -4.66 -16.01 -20.91
C LEU A 64 -4.38 -15.58 -19.47
N ARG A 65 -3.26 -16.04 -18.91
CA ARG A 65 -2.78 -15.66 -17.55
C ARG A 65 -3.86 -15.83 -16.46
N GLY A 66 -4.62 -16.93 -16.53
CA GLY A 66 -5.71 -17.24 -15.58
C GLY A 66 -7.05 -16.56 -15.88
N PHE A 67 -7.10 -15.62 -16.82
CA PHE A 67 -8.33 -14.94 -17.24
C PHE A 67 -8.99 -15.66 -18.42
N ARG A 68 -10.32 -15.77 -18.38
CA ARG A 68 -11.14 -16.23 -19.49
C ARG A 68 -11.55 -15.01 -20.30
N ILE A 69 -11.09 -14.92 -21.55
CA ILE A 69 -11.23 -13.75 -22.40
C ILE A 69 -12.10 -14.08 -23.61
N GLU A 70 -13.09 -13.22 -23.88
CA GLU A 70 -13.89 -13.23 -25.09
C GLU A 70 -13.19 -12.42 -26.19
N LEU A 71 -12.64 -13.09 -27.21
CA LEU A 71 -11.98 -12.38 -28.32
C LEU A 71 -12.95 -11.44 -29.05
N GLY A 72 -14.23 -11.80 -29.14
CA GLY A 72 -15.27 -10.97 -29.75
C GLY A 72 -15.54 -9.65 -29.01
N GLU A 73 -15.24 -9.56 -27.72
CA GLU A 73 -15.38 -8.32 -26.95
C GLU A 73 -14.29 -7.31 -27.33
N ILE A 74 -13.08 -7.80 -27.59
CA ILE A 74 -11.96 -7.01 -28.10
C ILE A 74 -12.25 -6.51 -29.51
N GLU A 75 -12.75 -7.41 -30.37
CA GLU A 75 -13.17 -7.08 -31.74
C GLU A 75 -14.26 -6.00 -31.73
N ALA A 76 -15.31 -6.20 -30.94
CA ALA A 76 -16.41 -5.24 -30.83
C ALA A 76 -15.98 -3.89 -30.26
N ALA A 77 -15.02 -3.86 -29.33
CA ALA A 77 -14.46 -2.61 -28.82
C ALA A 77 -13.68 -1.88 -29.92
N LEU A 78 -12.80 -2.56 -30.65
CA LEU A 78 -12.04 -1.99 -31.77
C LEU A 78 -12.96 -1.41 -32.86
N MET A 79 -14.03 -2.13 -33.20
CA MET A 79 -15.01 -1.74 -34.21
C MET A 79 -15.83 -0.47 -33.86
N ARG A 80 -15.77 0.01 -32.61
CA ARG A 80 -16.37 1.30 -32.22
C ARG A 80 -15.49 2.49 -32.57
N HIS A 81 -14.21 2.27 -32.86
CA HIS A 81 -13.30 3.34 -33.21
C HIS A 81 -13.52 3.75 -34.69
N PRO A 82 -13.71 5.05 -35.00
CA PRO A 82 -14.09 5.50 -36.34
C PRO A 82 -13.07 5.17 -37.44
N ASP A 83 -11.81 4.96 -37.06
CA ASP A 83 -10.74 4.58 -38.00
C ASP A 83 -10.69 3.07 -38.32
N VAL A 84 -11.45 2.22 -37.63
CA VAL A 84 -11.41 0.75 -37.79
C VAL A 84 -12.58 0.30 -38.67
N GLY A 85 -12.27 -0.38 -39.78
CA GLY A 85 -13.26 -0.96 -40.69
C GLY A 85 -13.73 -2.34 -40.25
N GLU A 86 -12.79 -3.24 -39.99
CA GLU A 86 -13.03 -4.60 -39.50
C GLU A 86 -11.93 -4.98 -38.49
N ALA A 87 -12.23 -5.82 -37.50
CA ALA A 87 -11.27 -6.24 -36.47
C ALA A 87 -11.38 -7.74 -36.15
N ILE A 88 -10.22 -8.38 -35.92
CA ILE A 88 -10.12 -9.78 -35.51
C ILE A 88 -9.11 -9.90 -34.37
N ALA A 89 -9.49 -10.54 -33.27
CA ALA A 89 -8.57 -10.83 -32.18
C ALA A 89 -8.16 -12.30 -32.20
N THR A 90 -6.89 -12.58 -31.91
CA THR A 90 -6.33 -13.93 -31.85
C THR A 90 -5.42 -14.08 -30.63
N LEU A 91 -5.35 -15.30 -30.09
CA LEU A 91 -4.31 -15.68 -29.14
C LEU A 91 -3.16 -16.34 -29.92
N GLN A 92 -1.96 -15.82 -29.74
CA GLN A 92 -0.72 -16.37 -30.33
C GLN A 92 0.23 -16.79 -29.22
N ASN A 93 1.17 -17.69 -29.53
CA ASN A 93 2.20 -18.14 -28.60
C ASN A 93 3.59 -17.71 -29.11
N ASP A 94 4.42 -17.26 -28.17
CA ASP A 94 5.84 -16.98 -28.36
C ASP A 94 6.66 -17.81 -27.37
N ASP A 95 7.75 -18.44 -27.83
CA ASP A 95 8.53 -19.39 -27.04
C ASP A 95 9.21 -18.76 -25.80
N GLN A 96 9.40 -17.43 -25.77
CA GLN A 96 9.97 -16.69 -24.64
C GLN A 96 8.91 -15.97 -23.79
N ARG A 97 7.78 -15.53 -24.39
CA ARG A 97 6.74 -14.74 -23.69
C ARG A 97 5.49 -15.53 -23.30
N GLY A 98 5.36 -16.77 -23.79
CA GLY A 98 4.14 -17.56 -23.64
C GLY A 98 2.97 -17.02 -24.47
N PRO A 99 1.71 -17.36 -24.13
CA PRO A 99 0.54 -16.89 -24.87
C PRO A 99 0.32 -15.37 -24.74
N TYR A 100 -0.07 -14.70 -25.82
CA TYR A 100 -0.39 -13.27 -25.87
C TYR A 100 -1.48 -12.95 -26.91
N LEU A 101 -2.19 -11.83 -26.72
CA LEU A 101 -3.26 -11.38 -27.61
C LEU A 101 -2.73 -10.50 -28.75
N VAL A 102 -3.24 -10.72 -29.96
CA VAL A 102 -3.01 -9.88 -31.15
C VAL A 102 -4.34 -9.50 -31.77
N ALA A 103 -4.52 -8.22 -32.10
CA ALA A 103 -5.63 -7.75 -32.90
C ALA A 103 -5.17 -7.37 -34.30
N HIS A 104 -5.89 -7.82 -35.33
CA HIS A 104 -5.70 -7.43 -36.71
C HIS A 104 -6.84 -6.52 -37.12
N VAL A 105 -6.55 -5.39 -37.76
CA VAL A 105 -7.55 -4.37 -38.11
C VAL A 105 -7.42 -3.92 -39.55
N THR A 106 -8.55 -3.71 -40.24
CA THR A 106 -8.60 -2.94 -41.49
C THR A 106 -8.99 -1.49 -41.18
N LEU A 107 -8.60 -0.54 -42.02
CA LEU A 107 -8.89 0.88 -41.83
C LEU A 107 -10.14 1.31 -42.62
N ALA A 108 -11.02 2.12 -42.02
CA ALA A 108 -12.32 2.47 -42.58
C ALA A 108 -12.28 3.44 -43.79
N THR A 109 -11.16 4.13 -44.04
CA THR A 109 -11.03 5.12 -45.14
C THR A 109 -9.80 4.89 -46.01
N GLN A 110 -9.97 4.76 -47.32
CA GLN A 110 -8.88 4.63 -48.29
C GLN A 110 -8.02 5.91 -48.44
N GLN A 111 -8.49 7.06 -47.93
CA GLN A 111 -7.73 8.31 -47.85
C GLN A 111 -6.81 8.40 -46.61
N ALA A 112 -6.85 7.40 -45.71
CA ALA A 112 -5.88 7.26 -44.64
C ALA A 112 -4.57 6.64 -45.15
N THR A 113 -4.03 7.16 -46.25
CA THR A 113 -2.73 6.77 -46.78
C THR A 113 -1.63 7.24 -45.81
N LEU A 114 -1.11 6.30 -45.01
CA LEU A 114 0.24 6.24 -44.41
C LEU A 114 0.95 7.54 -44.00
N GLN A 115 0.26 8.51 -43.39
CA GLN A 115 0.92 9.48 -42.51
C GLN A 115 0.91 8.93 -41.08
N ASN A 116 2.02 8.29 -40.72
CA ASN A 116 2.38 7.81 -39.39
C ASN A 116 1.52 6.64 -38.80
N PRO A 117 1.70 5.39 -39.28
CA PRO A 117 0.97 4.22 -38.77
C PRO A 117 1.20 3.94 -37.27
N LYS A 118 2.35 4.35 -36.71
CA LYS A 118 2.68 4.15 -35.28
C LYS A 118 1.78 4.96 -34.35
N SER A 119 1.51 6.24 -34.67
CA SER A 119 0.67 7.10 -33.82
C SER A 119 -0.79 6.62 -33.83
N LYS A 120 -1.30 6.15 -34.97
CA LYS A 120 -2.65 5.57 -35.06
C LYS A 120 -2.79 4.28 -34.25
N ILE A 121 -1.79 3.39 -34.29
CA ILE A 121 -1.78 2.16 -33.47
C ILE A 121 -1.74 2.52 -31.97
N GLN A 122 -0.96 3.54 -31.58
CA GLN A 122 -0.91 4.01 -30.21
C GLN A 122 -2.26 4.60 -29.75
N ASN A 123 -2.94 5.37 -30.62
CA ASN A 123 -4.29 5.88 -30.35
C ASN A 123 -5.31 4.75 -30.17
N LEU A 124 -5.29 3.73 -31.03
CA LEU A 124 -6.16 2.54 -30.88
C LEU A 124 -5.87 1.78 -29.57
N ARG A 125 -4.60 1.66 -29.17
CA ARG A 125 -4.23 1.00 -27.92
C ARG A 125 -4.68 1.82 -26.70
N SER A 126 -4.52 3.13 -26.73
CA SER A 126 -5.04 4.03 -25.68
C SER A 126 -6.56 3.98 -25.59
N PHE A 127 -7.25 3.94 -26.73
CA PHE A 127 -8.70 3.75 -26.80
C PHE A 127 -9.15 2.43 -26.17
N LEU A 128 -8.46 1.31 -26.44
CA LEU A 128 -8.79 0.04 -25.79
C LEU A 128 -8.53 0.06 -24.29
N LYS A 129 -7.45 0.71 -23.82
CA LYS A 129 -7.15 0.85 -22.38
C LYS A 129 -8.23 1.62 -21.61
N SER A 130 -8.95 2.53 -22.26
CA SER A 130 -10.05 3.26 -21.63
C SER A 130 -11.40 2.52 -21.66
N HIS A 131 -11.54 1.46 -22.47
CA HIS A 131 -12.80 0.74 -22.65
C HIS A 131 -12.76 -0.72 -22.23
N LEU A 132 -11.57 -1.31 -22.05
CA LEU A 132 -11.37 -2.70 -21.67
C LEU A 132 -10.41 -2.81 -20.48
N PRO A 133 -10.56 -3.83 -19.63
CA PRO A 133 -9.55 -4.19 -18.63
C PRO A 133 -8.18 -4.44 -19.25
N SER A 134 -7.10 -4.13 -18.53
CA SER A 134 -5.72 -4.22 -19.03
C SER A 134 -5.33 -5.59 -19.59
N TYR A 135 -5.87 -6.68 -19.03
CA TYR A 135 -5.60 -8.05 -19.50
C TYR A 135 -6.31 -8.42 -20.82
N MET A 136 -7.29 -7.62 -21.27
CA MET A 136 -7.98 -7.78 -22.56
C MET A 136 -7.38 -6.89 -23.66
N VAL A 137 -6.47 -5.97 -23.32
CA VAL A 137 -5.81 -5.10 -24.31
C VAL A 137 -4.76 -5.92 -25.07
N PRO A 138 -4.85 -6.02 -26.42
CA PRO A 138 -3.90 -6.79 -27.21
C PRO A 138 -2.47 -6.30 -27.06
N ALA A 139 -1.53 -7.23 -26.95
CA ALA A 139 -0.09 -6.94 -26.92
C ALA A 139 0.37 -6.30 -28.23
N ALA A 140 -0.26 -6.65 -29.36
CA ALA A 140 -0.01 -6.04 -30.66
C ALA A 140 -1.32 -5.75 -31.42
N ILE A 141 -1.34 -4.64 -32.16
CA ILE A 141 -2.39 -4.30 -33.12
C ILE A 141 -1.72 -4.21 -34.49
N VAL A 142 -2.12 -5.07 -35.43
CA VAL A 142 -1.50 -5.24 -36.75
C VAL A 142 -2.48 -4.77 -37.83
N PRO A 143 -2.21 -3.65 -38.50
CA PRO A 143 -3.04 -3.23 -39.63
C PRO A 143 -2.88 -4.20 -40.80
N VAL A 144 -3.99 -4.57 -41.43
CA VAL A 144 -4.02 -5.40 -42.65
C VAL A 144 -4.88 -4.70 -43.71
N GLU A 145 -4.49 -4.82 -44.98
CA GLU A 145 -5.26 -4.22 -46.09
C GLU A 145 -6.60 -4.94 -46.28
N THR A 146 -6.58 -6.27 -46.22
CA THR A 146 -7.76 -7.14 -46.28
C THR A 146 -7.52 -8.42 -45.49
N PHE A 147 -8.54 -8.99 -44.87
CA PHE A 147 -8.39 -10.29 -44.20
C PHE A 147 -8.25 -11.45 -45.21
N PRO A 148 -7.28 -12.35 -45.02
CA PRO A 148 -7.14 -13.53 -45.88
C PRO A 148 -8.36 -14.45 -45.68
N LEU A 149 -8.91 -14.96 -46.78
CA LEU A 149 -10.05 -15.86 -46.78
C LEU A 149 -9.64 -17.26 -47.25
N THR A 150 -10.20 -18.29 -46.62
CA THR A 150 -10.14 -19.69 -47.07
C THR A 150 -10.93 -19.90 -48.36
N VAL A 151 -10.72 -21.03 -49.04
CA VAL A 151 -11.48 -21.43 -50.26
C VAL A 151 -13.01 -21.44 -50.08
N ASN A 152 -13.50 -21.49 -48.84
CA ASN A 152 -14.92 -21.45 -48.50
C ASN A 152 -15.42 -20.05 -48.08
N GLY A 153 -14.64 -18.99 -48.31
CA GLY A 153 -15.00 -17.61 -48.01
C GLY A 153 -14.98 -17.23 -46.52
N LYS A 154 -14.44 -18.08 -45.63
CA LYS A 154 -14.24 -17.78 -44.20
C LYS A 154 -12.85 -17.22 -43.95
N ILE A 155 -12.69 -16.34 -42.97
CA ILE A 155 -11.36 -15.78 -42.63
C ILE A 155 -10.37 -16.88 -42.23
N ASP A 156 -9.23 -16.90 -42.90
CA ASP A 156 -8.10 -17.76 -42.60
C ASP A 156 -7.22 -17.15 -41.49
N ARG A 157 -7.58 -17.45 -40.24
CA ARG A 157 -6.84 -16.97 -39.06
C ARG A 157 -5.39 -17.47 -39.01
N LYS A 158 -5.05 -18.57 -39.70
CA LYS A 158 -3.67 -19.08 -39.74
C LYS A 158 -2.80 -18.29 -40.72
N ALA A 159 -3.41 -17.67 -41.72
CA ALA A 159 -2.73 -16.83 -42.70
C ALA A 159 -2.58 -15.36 -42.27
N LEU A 160 -3.07 -14.99 -41.07
CA LEU A 160 -2.92 -13.64 -40.54
C LEU A 160 -1.45 -13.32 -40.24
N PRO A 161 -0.96 -12.11 -40.60
CA PRO A 161 0.43 -11.73 -40.39
C PRO A 161 0.77 -11.66 -38.89
N LYS A 162 1.92 -12.19 -38.51
CA LYS A 162 2.42 -12.04 -37.13
C LYS A 162 2.96 -10.62 -36.91
N PRO A 163 2.96 -10.10 -35.67
CA PRO A 163 3.53 -8.79 -35.34
C PRO A 163 5.00 -8.67 -35.78
N ASP A 164 5.42 -7.45 -36.12
CA ASP A 164 6.75 -7.19 -36.71
C ASP A 164 7.92 -7.59 -35.80
N TRP A 165 7.73 -7.58 -34.47
CA TRP A 165 8.73 -8.04 -33.49
C TRP A 165 8.99 -9.56 -33.53
N ILE A 166 8.16 -10.33 -34.23
CA ILE A 166 8.39 -11.77 -34.54
C ILE A 166 9.00 -11.94 -35.94
N ARG A 167 8.70 -11.05 -36.89
CA ARG A 167 9.27 -11.07 -38.25
C ARG A 167 10.71 -10.57 -38.29
N GLN A 168 11.08 -9.70 -37.36
CA GLN A 168 12.40 -9.11 -37.27
C GLN A 168 13.02 -9.53 -35.94
N GLY A 169 13.80 -10.61 -35.97
CA GLY A 169 14.69 -10.94 -34.86
C GLY A 169 15.55 -9.72 -34.54
N ARG A 170 15.27 -9.08 -33.39
CA ARG A 170 15.91 -7.87 -32.86
C ARG A 170 15.79 -6.63 -33.79
N ASN A 171 14.88 -5.72 -33.44
CA ASN A 171 15.00 -4.24 -33.50
C ASN A 171 13.65 -3.56 -33.77
N ALA A 172 12.72 -3.60 -32.81
CA ALA A 172 11.53 -2.74 -32.84
C ALA A 172 10.87 -2.61 -31.45
N ASP A 173 11.62 -2.07 -30.48
CA ASP A 173 11.06 -1.40 -29.29
C ASP A 173 12.08 -0.32 -28.89
N GLN A 174 12.09 0.80 -29.62
CA GLN A 174 13.08 1.89 -29.46
C GLN A 174 12.62 3.01 -28.52
N ASP A 175 11.45 2.89 -27.87
CA ASP A 175 10.97 3.89 -26.90
C ASP A 175 10.89 3.37 -25.44
N LYS A 176 11.20 2.09 -25.19
CA LYS A 176 11.60 1.61 -23.86
C LYS A 176 13.09 1.29 -23.93
N GLU A 177 13.92 2.25 -23.53
CA GLU A 177 15.36 2.00 -23.33
C GLU A 177 15.50 0.76 -22.42
N LEU A 178 16.12 -0.30 -22.95
CA LEU A 178 16.37 -1.51 -22.17
C LEU A 178 17.42 -1.19 -21.10
N PRO A 179 17.36 -1.85 -19.93
CA PRO A 179 18.42 -1.75 -18.93
C PRO A 179 19.81 -2.04 -19.52
N HIS A 180 20.69 -1.05 -19.44
CA HIS A 180 22.06 -1.08 -19.94
C HIS A 180 23.04 -1.61 -18.89
N THR A 181 22.74 -1.41 -17.60
CA THR A 181 23.61 -1.85 -16.48
C THR A 181 22.97 -2.98 -15.66
N ASN A 182 23.79 -3.77 -14.95
CA ASN A 182 23.29 -4.80 -14.03
C ASN A 182 22.40 -4.19 -12.92
N ALA A 183 22.76 -3.00 -12.43
CA ALA A 183 21.95 -2.29 -11.43
C ALA A 183 20.57 -1.90 -11.98
N GLU A 184 20.50 -1.39 -13.22
CA GLU A 184 19.23 -1.10 -13.90
C GLU A 184 18.39 -2.37 -14.12
N GLN A 185 19.01 -3.50 -14.49
CA GLN A 185 18.31 -4.77 -14.69
C GLN A 185 17.66 -5.25 -13.40
N VAL A 186 18.45 -5.30 -12.32
CA VAL A 186 17.99 -5.73 -10.99
C VAL A 186 16.89 -4.80 -10.49
N LEU A 187 17.08 -3.48 -10.55
CA LEU A 187 16.07 -2.51 -10.11
C LEU A 187 14.79 -2.59 -10.95
N ALA A 188 14.89 -2.70 -12.27
CA ALA A 188 13.72 -2.83 -13.14
C ALA A 188 12.91 -4.12 -12.82
N THR A 189 13.59 -5.25 -12.58
CA THR A 189 12.93 -6.50 -12.16
C THR A 189 12.23 -6.33 -10.81
N ILE A 190 12.93 -5.78 -9.80
CA ILE A 190 12.37 -5.55 -8.46
C ILE A 190 11.15 -4.62 -8.53
N TRP A 191 11.24 -3.51 -9.28
CA TRP A 191 10.12 -2.59 -9.45
C TRP A 191 8.94 -3.26 -10.15
N ALA A 192 9.19 -4.05 -11.20
CA ALA A 192 8.14 -4.75 -11.92
C ALA A 192 7.41 -5.78 -11.03
N GLU A 193 8.14 -6.47 -10.16
CA GLU A 193 7.56 -7.41 -9.20
C GLU A 193 6.73 -6.71 -8.11
N VAL A 194 7.25 -5.61 -7.55
CA VAL A 194 6.61 -4.87 -6.45
C VAL A 194 5.40 -4.07 -6.95
N LEU A 195 5.53 -3.36 -8.07
CA LEU A 195 4.45 -2.56 -8.67
C LEU A 195 3.47 -3.44 -9.47
N GLY A 196 3.92 -4.60 -9.94
CA GLY A 196 3.09 -5.52 -10.71
C GLY A 196 2.77 -5.05 -12.13
N VAL A 197 3.60 -4.17 -12.69
CA VAL A 197 3.49 -3.61 -14.04
C VAL A 197 4.83 -3.76 -14.76
N GLU A 198 4.87 -3.66 -16.09
CA GLU A 198 6.14 -3.57 -16.81
C GLU A 198 6.80 -2.21 -16.53
N VAL A 199 8.10 -2.21 -16.26
CA VAL A 199 8.88 -1.02 -15.90
C VAL A 199 9.98 -0.78 -16.92
N GLY A 200 9.98 0.39 -17.56
CA GLY A 200 11.08 0.92 -18.35
C GLY A 200 12.04 1.76 -17.50
N ILE A 201 13.29 1.94 -17.95
CA ILE A 201 14.31 2.57 -17.10
C ILE A 201 14.07 4.06 -16.80
N ARG A 202 13.23 4.73 -17.61
CA ARG A 202 12.85 6.14 -17.47
C ARG A 202 11.45 6.33 -16.87
N ASP A 203 10.76 5.24 -16.52
CA ASP A 203 9.44 5.35 -15.92
C ASP A 203 9.57 5.91 -14.49
N ASN A 204 8.71 6.86 -14.15
CA ASN A 204 8.68 7.47 -12.83
C ASN A 204 7.93 6.58 -11.83
N PHE A 205 8.55 6.31 -10.68
CA PHE A 205 8.01 5.46 -9.62
C PHE A 205 6.58 5.83 -9.19
N PHE A 206 6.32 7.11 -8.94
CA PHE A 206 5.03 7.59 -8.45
C PHE A 206 3.98 7.63 -9.56
N GLU A 207 4.40 7.92 -10.81
CA GLU A 207 3.50 7.83 -11.96
C GLU A 207 3.10 6.37 -12.26
N LEU A 208 3.89 5.37 -11.84
CA LEU A 208 3.53 3.96 -11.91
C LEU A 208 2.65 3.46 -10.75
N GLY A 209 2.25 4.34 -9.84
CA GLY A 209 1.44 3.99 -8.66
C GLY A 209 2.25 3.53 -7.45
N GLY A 210 3.54 3.86 -7.40
CA GLY A 210 4.38 3.68 -6.22
C GLY A 210 3.94 4.55 -5.05
N ASP A 211 4.10 4.05 -3.83
CA ASP A 211 3.88 4.77 -2.58
C ASP A 211 5.08 4.57 -1.62
N SER A 212 5.03 5.21 -0.44
CA SER A 212 6.09 5.13 0.57
C SER A 212 6.29 3.73 1.17
N ILE A 213 5.30 2.84 1.09
CA ILE A 213 5.43 1.47 1.59
C ILE A 213 6.05 0.57 0.51
N LEU A 214 5.70 0.78 -0.75
CA LEU A 214 6.31 0.09 -1.89
C LEU A 214 7.78 0.50 -2.09
N SER A 215 8.14 1.76 -1.79
CA SER A 215 9.55 2.19 -1.82
C SER A 215 10.40 1.43 -0.80
N ILE A 216 9.92 1.27 0.44
CA ILE A 216 10.59 0.47 1.47
C ILE A 216 10.78 -0.98 1.02
N GLN A 217 9.78 -1.58 0.36
CA GLN A 217 9.89 -2.94 -0.19
C GLN A 217 10.94 -3.05 -1.29
N ILE A 218 10.98 -2.09 -2.22
CA ILE A 218 11.97 -2.04 -3.29
C ILE A 218 13.38 -1.95 -2.70
N ILE A 219 13.58 -1.11 -1.70
CA ILE A 219 14.88 -0.91 -1.06
C ILE A 219 15.35 -2.17 -0.34
N ALA A 220 14.45 -2.82 0.40
CA ALA A 220 14.73 -4.10 1.05
C ALA A 220 15.18 -5.17 0.05
N ARG A 221 14.45 -5.33 -1.07
CA ARG A 221 14.78 -6.29 -2.13
C ARG A 221 16.06 -5.90 -2.89
N ALA A 222 16.28 -4.61 -3.15
CA ALA A 222 17.48 -4.12 -3.83
C ALA A 222 18.72 -4.45 -3.00
N LYS A 223 18.65 -4.24 -1.67
CA LYS A 223 19.74 -4.58 -0.76
C LYS A 223 20.03 -6.09 -0.73
N GLN A 224 19.00 -6.92 -0.71
CA GLN A 224 19.15 -8.38 -0.84
C GLN A 224 19.82 -8.79 -2.16
N ALA A 225 19.58 -8.02 -3.23
CA ALA A 225 20.22 -8.19 -4.53
C ALA A 225 21.60 -7.50 -4.63
N GLY A 226 22.15 -6.96 -3.52
CA GLY A 226 23.47 -6.35 -3.46
C GLY A 226 23.55 -4.89 -3.93
N LEU A 227 22.41 -4.21 -4.02
CA LEU A 227 22.29 -2.78 -4.35
C LEU A 227 21.83 -1.99 -3.12
N THR A 228 22.68 -1.09 -2.63
CA THR A 228 22.29 -0.22 -1.52
C THR A 228 21.72 1.09 -2.06
N ILE A 229 20.46 1.34 -1.74
CA ILE A 229 19.71 2.55 -2.07
C ILE A 229 18.95 3.02 -0.82
N THR A 230 18.78 4.33 -0.65
CA THR A 230 18.01 4.89 0.48
C THR A 230 16.61 5.36 0.03
N PRO A 231 15.64 5.47 0.95
CA PRO A 231 14.32 5.99 0.60
C PRO A 231 14.39 7.41 0.03
N ARG A 232 15.21 8.28 0.64
CA ARG A 232 15.53 9.60 0.10
C ARG A 232 16.05 9.55 -1.34
N GLN A 233 16.98 8.64 -1.65
CA GLN A 233 17.47 8.48 -3.02
C GLN A 233 16.34 8.09 -3.97
N LEU A 234 15.43 7.20 -3.59
CA LEU A 234 14.28 6.83 -4.42
C LEU A 234 13.31 8.02 -4.64
N PHE A 235 13.08 8.85 -3.62
CA PHE A 235 12.27 10.07 -3.75
C PHE A 235 12.94 11.16 -4.61
N GLN A 236 14.27 11.24 -4.60
CA GLN A 236 15.05 12.19 -5.39
C GLN A 236 15.32 11.72 -6.82
N HIS A 237 15.54 10.43 -6.99
CA HIS A 237 15.90 9.74 -8.24
C HIS A 237 14.77 8.78 -8.59
N GLN A 238 13.73 9.33 -9.18
CA GLN A 238 12.42 8.69 -9.28
C GLN A 238 12.31 7.71 -10.46
N THR A 239 13.37 7.54 -11.23
CA THR A 239 13.45 6.58 -12.34
C THR A 239 14.52 5.53 -12.06
N VAL A 240 14.36 4.33 -12.64
CA VAL A 240 15.35 3.25 -12.49
C VAL A 240 16.75 3.69 -12.94
N ALA A 241 16.86 4.44 -14.04
CA ALA A 241 18.14 4.93 -14.55
C ALA A 241 18.82 5.91 -13.58
N GLU A 242 18.07 6.87 -13.03
CA GLU A 242 18.62 7.82 -12.05
C GLU A 242 18.98 7.13 -10.75
N LEU A 243 18.15 6.19 -10.30
CA LEU A 243 18.37 5.46 -9.04
C LEU A 243 19.56 4.50 -9.16
N ALA A 244 19.70 3.80 -10.28
CA ALA A 244 20.84 2.93 -10.56
C ALA A 244 22.16 3.72 -10.58
N ALA A 245 22.15 4.98 -11.03
CA ALA A 245 23.34 5.83 -11.07
C ALA A 245 23.84 6.24 -9.68
N VAL A 246 22.97 6.27 -8.67
CA VAL A 246 23.32 6.60 -7.28
C VAL A 246 23.35 5.40 -6.34
N ALA A 247 22.96 4.22 -6.85
CA ALA A 247 23.01 2.97 -6.11
C ALA A 247 24.46 2.57 -5.87
N VAL A 248 24.78 2.26 -4.61
CA VAL A 248 26.11 1.73 -4.26
C VAL A 248 26.10 0.24 -4.57
N THR A 249 27.02 -0.18 -5.46
CA THR A 249 27.18 -1.57 -5.87
C THR A 249 28.17 -2.30 -4.97
N GLY A 250 27.79 -3.50 -4.55
CA GLY A 250 28.52 -4.26 -3.55
C GLY A 250 28.00 -3.92 -2.14
N LEU A 251 27.95 -4.95 -1.30
CA LEU A 251 27.91 -4.73 0.14
C LEU A 251 29.23 -4.03 0.47
N SER A 252 29.25 -2.68 0.46
CA SER A 252 30.33 -1.95 1.10
C SER A 252 30.54 -2.57 2.47
N GLN A 253 31.79 -2.59 2.95
CA GLN A 253 32.17 -3.03 4.29
C GLN A 253 31.52 -2.17 5.39
N MET A 254 30.21 -1.90 5.33
CA MET A 254 29.42 -1.69 6.53
C MET A 254 29.56 -2.97 7.32
N GLU A 255 30.07 -2.85 8.54
CA GLU A 255 30.04 -3.94 9.51
C GLU A 255 28.64 -4.54 9.48
N LEU A 256 28.55 -5.86 9.25
CA LEU A 256 27.27 -6.55 9.35
C LEU A 256 26.67 -6.17 10.71
N PRO A 257 25.41 -5.69 10.75
CA PRO A 257 24.74 -5.40 12.01
C PRO A 257 24.88 -6.59 12.96
N GLU A 258 24.86 -6.36 14.27
CA GLU A 258 24.98 -7.43 15.27
C GLU A 258 24.01 -8.59 14.94
N GLN A 259 24.58 -9.75 14.59
CA GLN A 259 23.82 -10.93 14.18
C GLN A 259 23.50 -11.84 15.38
N GLY A 260 24.20 -11.64 16.50
CA GLY A 260 23.98 -12.36 17.74
C GLY A 260 22.65 -12.01 18.41
N ALA A 261 22.45 -12.60 19.59
CA ALA A 261 21.35 -12.25 20.44
C ALA A 261 21.61 -10.89 21.09
N ILE A 262 20.66 -9.96 20.95
CA ILE A 262 20.68 -8.72 21.71
C ILE A 262 20.08 -8.99 23.09
N ALA A 263 20.73 -8.48 24.13
CA ALA A 263 20.29 -8.58 25.51
C ALA A 263 20.58 -7.28 26.27
N GLY A 264 19.83 -7.00 27.33
CA GLY A 264 20.04 -5.83 28.19
C GLY A 264 18.90 -4.81 28.12
N SER A 265 19.13 -3.64 28.71
CA SER A 265 18.11 -2.59 28.78
C SER A 265 17.96 -1.87 27.44
N GLN A 266 16.73 -1.48 27.11
CA GLN A 266 16.40 -0.77 25.90
C GLN A 266 15.76 0.60 26.21
N GLN A 267 16.18 1.61 25.45
CA GLN A 267 15.58 2.94 25.45
C GLN A 267 14.18 2.94 24.83
N TRP A 268 13.25 3.67 25.42
CA TRP A 268 11.90 3.79 24.89
C TRP A 268 11.87 4.70 23.66
N PRO A 269 11.37 4.24 22.50
CA PRO A 269 11.05 5.12 21.40
C PRO A 269 9.82 5.99 21.74
N PRO A 270 9.59 7.11 21.01
CA PRO A 270 8.45 8.00 21.26
C PRO A 270 7.09 7.29 21.31
N ILE A 271 6.91 6.25 20.49
CA ILE A 271 5.65 5.50 20.41
C ILE A 271 5.37 4.68 21.68
N TYR A 272 6.40 4.26 22.42
CA TYR A 272 6.20 3.59 23.72
C TYR A 272 5.73 4.59 24.77
N HIS A 273 6.32 5.80 24.82
CA HIS A 273 5.82 6.87 25.68
C HIS A 273 4.38 7.22 25.34
N TRP A 274 4.05 7.38 24.06
CA TRP A 274 2.67 7.63 23.62
C TRP A 274 1.72 6.53 24.09
N PHE A 275 2.08 5.26 23.95
CA PHE A 275 1.24 4.12 24.35
C PHE A 275 0.92 4.14 25.86
N PHE A 276 1.94 4.30 26.70
CA PHE A 276 1.74 4.29 28.15
C PHE A 276 1.07 5.57 28.67
N GLU A 277 1.25 6.72 27.99
CA GLU A 277 0.52 7.97 28.27
C GLU A 277 -1.01 7.80 28.12
N GLN A 278 -1.47 6.84 27.31
CA GLN A 278 -2.91 6.58 27.14
C GLN A 278 -3.57 5.95 28.38
N ASN A 279 -2.78 5.44 29.34
CA ASN A 279 -3.25 4.84 30.58
C ASN A 279 -4.36 3.79 30.37
N LEU A 280 -4.13 2.86 29.44
CA LEU A 280 -5.08 1.81 29.12
C LEU A 280 -5.39 0.94 30.36
N PRO A 281 -6.65 0.54 30.60
CA PRO A 281 -7.02 -0.28 31.76
C PRO A 281 -6.28 -1.61 31.85
N ASN A 282 -5.89 -2.17 30.70
CA ASN A 282 -5.11 -3.39 30.59
C ASN A 282 -4.13 -3.26 29.41
N PRO A 283 -2.91 -2.76 29.64
CA PRO A 283 -1.93 -2.56 28.58
C PRO A 283 -1.37 -3.87 28.02
N HIS A 284 -1.67 -5.03 28.63
CA HIS A 284 -1.26 -6.33 28.10
C HIS A 284 -2.10 -6.81 26.91
N HIS A 285 -3.30 -6.25 26.75
CA HIS A 285 -4.26 -6.64 25.73
C HIS A 285 -4.39 -5.52 24.70
N TYR A 286 -3.33 -5.32 23.93
CA TYR A 286 -3.27 -4.37 22.83
C TYR A 286 -2.48 -4.99 21.67
N ASN A 287 -3.16 -5.83 20.91
CA ASN A 287 -2.56 -6.79 19.99
C ASN A 287 -2.82 -6.43 18.53
N GLN A 288 -2.02 -7.02 17.65
CA GLN A 288 -2.37 -7.25 16.26
C GLN A 288 -2.45 -8.76 16.02
N SER A 289 -3.38 -9.20 15.17
CA SER A 289 -3.50 -10.60 14.80
C SER A 289 -3.92 -10.81 13.36
N LEU A 290 -3.44 -11.91 12.78
CA LEU A 290 -3.81 -12.38 11.45
C LEU A 290 -4.30 -13.82 11.55
N LEU A 291 -5.45 -14.10 10.93
CA LEU A 291 -5.90 -15.46 10.66
C LEU A 291 -5.68 -15.74 9.17
N LEU A 292 -4.90 -16.77 8.88
CA LEU A 292 -4.39 -17.08 7.55
C LEU A 292 -4.90 -18.44 7.09
N ASP A 293 -5.40 -18.52 5.86
CA ASP A 293 -5.69 -19.81 5.23
C ASP A 293 -4.38 -20.39 4.66
N LEU A 294 -4.07 -21.64 5.01
CA LEU A 294 -2.86 -22.34 4.57
C LEU A 294 -3.12 -23.30 3.40
N GLU A 295 -2.06 -23.83 2.81
CA GLU A 295 -2.14 -24.99 1.90
C GLU A 295 -2.71 -26.23 2.61
N SER A 296 -3.34 -27.15 1.88
CA SER A 296 -4.02 -28.33 2.48
C SER A 296 -3.11 -29.35 3.16
N GLU A 297 -1.79 -29.32 2.91
CA GLU A 297 -0.82 -30.26 3.48
C GLU A 297 0.19 -29.53 4.38
N ILE A 298 -0.14 -29.43 5.68
CA ILE A 298 0.73 -28.80 6.69
C ILE A 298 1.20 -29.83 7.70
N GLU A 299 2.51 -29.92 7.90
CA GLU A 299 3.12 -30.72 8.97
C GLU A 299 3.26 -29.83 10.23
N PRO A 300 2.50 -30.09 11.33
CA PRO A 300 2.49 -29.22 12.49
C PRO A 300 3.86 -29.05 13.16
N GLU A 301 4.66 -30.12 13.24
CA GLU A 301 5.98 -30.06 13.87
C GLU A 301 6.96 -29.16 13.11
N ARG A 302 6.88 -29.21 11.77
CA ARG A 302 7.69 -28.39 10.87
C ARG A 302 7.32 -26.92 11.00
N LEU A 303 6.02 -26.61 11.06
CA LEU A 303 5.54 -25.26 11.30
C LEU A 303 5.96 -24.76 12.69
N ALA A 304 5.89 -25.61 13.71
CA ALA A 304 6.37 -25.29 15.05
C ALA A 304 7.89 -25.02 15.07
N ARG A 305 8.71 -25.75 14.28
CA ARG A 305 10.15 -25.50 14.13
C ARG A 305 10.41 -24.17 13.42
N ALA A 306 9.67 -23.88 12.35
CA ALA A 306 9.76 -22.62 11.63
C ALA A 306 9.39 -21.42 12.52
N TRP A 307 8.28 -21.50 13.26
CA TRP A 307 7.86 -20.46 14.19
C TRP A 307 8.91 -20.19 15.28
N ALA A 308 9.47 -21.25 15.88
CA ALA A 308 10.53 -21.09 16.89
C ALA A 308 11.77 -20.38 16.31
N ALA A 309 12.20 -20.74 15.10
CA ALA A 309 13.32 -20.07 14.43
C ALA A 309 13.05 -18.58 14.15
N VAL A 310 11.82 -18.23 13.76
CA VAL A 310 11.40 -16.82 13.57
C VAL A 310 11.43 -16.04 14.89
N VAL A 311 10.89 -16.62 15.98
CA VAL A 311 10.90 -15.98 17.32
C VAL A 311 12.33 -15.78 17.84
N ASP A 312 13.22 -16.73 17.57
CA ASP A 312 14.63 -16.63 17.97
C ASP A 312 15.38 -15.57 17.17
N HIS A 313 15.18 -15.59 15.86
CA HIS A 313 15.80 -14.66 14.94
C HIS A 313 15.34 -13.23 15.17
N HIS A 314 14.06 -12.98 15.47
CA HIS A 314 13.56 -11.62 15.62
C HIS A 314 13.54 -11.12 17.06
N ASP A 315 14.54 -10.33 17.39
CA ASP A 315 14.80 -9.73 18.70
C ASP A 315 13.56 -9.11 19.39
N ALA A 316 12.74 -8.37 18.64
CA ALA A 316 11.55 -7.69 19.18
C ALA A 316 10.51 -8.65 19.78
N LEU A 317 10.38 -9.88 19.24
CA LEU A 317 9.43 -10.87 19.76
C LEU A 317 9.84 -11.43 21.14
N ARG A 318 11.07 -11.17 21.57
CA ARG A 318 11.64 -11.57 22.86
C ARG A 318 11.80 -10.43 23.86
N LEU A 319 11.27 -9.24 23.55
CA LEU A 319 11.26 -8.12 24.50
C LEU A 319 10.40 -8.44 25.73
N ARG A 320 10.75 -7.79 26.84
CA ARG A 320 10.04 -7.85 28.11
C ARG A 320 9.94 -6.44 28.68
N PHE A 321 8.74 -6.08 29.11
CA PHE A 321 8.49 -4.82 29.77
C PHE A 321 8.40 -5.09 31.27
N GLU A 322 9.35 -4.57 32.04
CA GLU A 322 9.44 -4.75 33.49
C GLU A 322 9.01 -3.45 34.19
N HIS A 323 8.14 -3.57 35.20
CA HIS A 323 7.62 -2.41 35.95
C HIS A 323 7.72 -2.63 37.46
N PRO A 324 8.76 -2.09 38.12
CA PRO A 324 8.90 -2.21 39.58
C PRO A 324 7.87 -1.38 40.36
N VAL A 325 7.49 -0.19 39.88
CA VAL A 325 6.54 0.73 40.54
C VAL A 325 5.78 1.57 39.50
N GLY A 326 4.74 0.99 38.87
CA GLY A 326 3.92 1.68 37.86
C GLY A 326 4.59 1.84 36.49
N TRP A 327 3.83 2.39 35.53
CA TRP A 327 4.26 2.60 34.13
C TRP A 327 5.09 3.88 33.92
N ASP A 328 5.47 4.56 35.01
CA ASP A 328 6.25 5.80 35.02
C ASP A 328 7.78 5.56 35.07
N SER A 329 8.26 4.33 34.85
CA SER A 329 9.70 4.00 34.91
C SER A 329 10.20 3.29 33.65
N ASP A 330 11.31 3.81 33.11
CA ASP A 330 11.90 3.49 31.80
C ASP A 330 12.75 2.20 31.80
N SER A 331 12.14 1.03 31.99
CA SER A 331 12.89 -0.24 31.83
C SER A 331 12.18 -1.26 30.95
N VAL A 332 12.61 -1.32 29.68
CA VAL A 332 12.42 -2.50 28.83
C VAL A 332 13.71 -3.31 28.88
N THR A 333 13.59 -4.62 29.06
CA THR A 333 14.71 -5.55 29.03
C THR A 333 14.54 -6.51 27.86
N GLN A 334 15.65 -6.80 27.19
CA GLN A 334 15.71 -7.82 26.15
C GLN A 334 16.39 -9.06 26.72
N GLN A 335 15.73 -10.21 26.57
CA GLN A 335 16.22 -11.49 27.07
C GLN A 335 17.12 -12.21 26.06
N ASP A 336 18.24 -12.75 26.56
CA ASP A 336 19.11 -13.66 25.83
C ASP A 336 18.40 -15.00 25.55
N PRO A 337 18.35 -15.50 24.30
CA PRO A 337 17.81 -16.80 23.91
C PRO A 337 18.41 -17.98 24.68
N SER A 338 19.65 -17.87 25.17
CA SER A 338 20.33 -18.92 25.95
C SER A 338 19.86 -18.98 27.42
N GLN A 339 19.24 -17.89 27.92
CA GLN A 339 18.71 -17.78 29.29
C GLN A 339 17.18 -17.88 29.34
N ARG A 340 16.56 -18.61 28.40
CA ARG A 340 15.10 -18.79 28.36
C ARG A 340 14.58 -19.27 29.72
N ARG A 341 13.87 -18.37 30.41
CA ARG A 341 12.75 -18.79 31.24
C ARG A 341 11.68 -19.33 30.28
N PRO A 342 10.94 -20.40 30.61
CA PRO A 342 9.81 -20.84 29.81
C PRO A 342 8.94 -19.64 29.48
N LEU A 343 8.68 -19.40 28.21
CA LEU A 343 7.75 -18.35 27.77
C LEU A 343 6.40 -18.82 28.30
N CYS A 344 5.83 -18.25 29.36
CA CYS A 344 4.54 -18.65 29.95
C CYS A 344 4.30 -20.14 30.31
N GLN A 345 3.95 -20.42 31.57
CA GLN A 345 3.24 -21.66 31.90
C GLN A 345 1.83 -21.60 31.30
N ALA A 346 1.54 -22.46 30.32
CA ALA A 346 0.21 -22.62 29.73
C ALA A 346 -0.82 -23.25 30.70
N SER A 347 -0.67 -23.06 32.00
CA SER A 347 -1.48 -23.70 33.06
C SER A 347 -2.90 -23.11 33.17
N SER A 348 -3.19 -21.99 32.49
CA SER A 348 -4.51 -21.33 32.51
C SER A 348 -5.38 -21.59 31.27
N LEU A 349 -4.85 -22.26 30.24
CA LEU A 349 -5.65 -22.67 29.09
C LEU A 349 -6.35 -23.98 29.43
N ASN A 350 -7.69 -24.02 29.28
CA ASN A 350 -8.47 -25.24 29.50
C ASN A 350 -7.81 -26.42 28.79
N SER A 351 -7.72 -27.58 29.48
CA SER A 351 -7.07 -28.81 28.99
C SER A 351 -7.70 -29.42 27.72
N ILE A 352 -8.64 -28.73 27.11
CA ILE A 352 -9.47 -29.16 25.98
C ILE A 352 -8.74 -28.98 24.64
N TYR A 353 -7.73 -28.08 24.57
CA TYR A 353 -7.16 -27.63 23.29
C TYR A 353 -5.67 -27.97 23.08
N LYS A 354 -5.12 -28.95 23.82
CA LYS A 354 -3.67 -29.23 23.79
C LYS A 354 -3.35 -30.63 23.25
N THR A 355 -2.60 -30.67 22.17
CA THR A 355 -1.55 -31.68 21.98
C THR A 355 -0.22 -31.03 22.36
N ASP A 356 0.37 -31.49 23.46
CA ASP A 356 1.55 -30.89 24.07
C ASP A 356 2.80 -31.23 23.24
N PHE A 357 3.27 -30.30 22.41
CA PHE A 357 4.60 -30.40 21.82
C PHE A 357 5.61 -29.86 22.83
N SER A 358 6.22 -30.77 23.59
CA SER A 358 7.19 -30.46 24.63
C SER A 358 8.29 -29.51 24.11
N GLY A 359 8.31 -28.27 24.60
CA GLY A 359 9.44 -27.34 24.46
C GLY A 359 9.25 -26.06 23.62
N LYS A 360 8.02 -25.70 23.20
CA LYS A 360 7.76 -24.48 22.41
C LYS A 360 6.49 -23.73 22.85
N ASP A 361 6.60 -22.95 23.92
CA ASP A 361 5.45 -22.42 24.65
C ASP A 361 4.57 -21.38 23.90
N THR A 362 5.00 -20.92 22.71
CA THR A 362 4.26 -19.96 21.88
C THR A 362 3.49 -20.58 20.72
N PHE A 363 3.60 -21.90 20.48
CA PHE A 363 2.91 -22.58 19.37
C PHE A 363 1.86 -23.58 19.89
N LEU A 364 0.66 -23.55 19.31
CA LEU A 364 -0.47 -24.39 19.70
C LEU A 364 -1.08 -25.06 18.47
N VAL A 365 -1.60 -26.28 18.65
CA VAL A 365 -2.40 -26.98 17.63
C VAL A 365 -3.77 -27.29 18.21
N VAL A 366 -4.81 -26.84 17.52
CA VAL A 366 -6.20 -27.13 17.85
C VAL A 366 -6.77 -28.03 16.78
N ASP A 367 -7.04 -29.27 17.14
CA ASP A 367 -7.72 -30.22 16.26
C ASP A 367 -9.23 -30.05 16.37
N MET A 368 -9.87 -29.85 15.22
CA MET A 368 -11.31 -29.64 15.05
C MET A 368 -11.90 -30.65 14.07
N GLU A 369 -11.23 -31.78 13.84
CA GLU A 369 -11.76 -32.88 13.06
C GLU A 369 -13.11 -33.37 13.64
N GLY A 370 -14.08 -33.59 12.76
CA GLY A 370 -15.42 -34.03 13.13
C GLY A 370 -16.38 -32.92 13.60
N LEU A 371 -15.93 -31.67 13.76
CA LEU A 371 -16.80 -30.53 14.05
C LEU A 371 -17.50 -30.01 12.77
N THR A 372 -18.71 -29.47 12.92
CA THR A 372 -19.38 -28.74 11.82
C THR A 372 -18.67 -27.41 11.56
N VAL A 373 -18.88 -26.79 10.39
CA VAL A 373 -18.28 -25.49 10.05
C VAL A 373 -18.64 -24.42 11.08
N GLU A 374 -19.90 -24.39 11.54
CA GLU A 374 -20.35 -23.43 12.55
C GLU A 374 -19.65 -23.65 13.91
N GLN A 375 -19.42 -24.92 14.28
CA GLN A 375 -18.69 -25.25 15.51
C GLN A 375 -17.20 -24.90 15.39
N GLN A 376 -16.60 -25.10 14.22
CA GLN A 376 -15.22 -24.71 13.93
C GLN A 376 -15.06 -23.18 14.05
N ASP A 377 -15.94 -22.42 13.42
CA ASP A 377 -15.91 -20.96 13.47
C ASP A 377 -16.08 -20.44 14.92
N ALA A 378 -16.99 -21.04 15.68
CA ALA A 378 -17.17 -20.72 17.10
C ALA A 378 -15.95 -21.10 17.97
N THR A 379 -15.28 -22.21 17.64
CA THR A 379 -14.05 -22.65 18.32
C THR A 379 -12.90 -21.69 18.03
N ILE A 380 -12.71 -21.31 16.77
CA ILE A 380 -11.70 -20.31 16.36
C ILE A 380 -11.93 -18.99 17.08
N ALA A 381 -13.18 -18.50 17.12
CA ALA A 381 -13.50 -17.25 17.80
C ALA A 381 -13.21 -17.31 19.30
N THR A 382 -13.61 -18.39 19.97
CA THR A 382 -13.36 -18.59 21.41
C THR A 382 -11.87 -18.65 21.71
N VAL A 383 -11.13 -19.52 21.02
CA VAL A 383 -9.68 -19.69 21.21
C VAL A 383 -8.93 -18.40 20.89
N SER A 384 -9.32 -17.69 19.84
CA SER A 384 -8.74 -16.40 19.49
C SER A 384 -8.91 -15.38 20.62
N ASN A 385 -10.12 -15.22 21.16
CA ASN A 385 -10.40 -14.25 22.23
C ASN A 385 -9.62 -14.59 23.51
N ASP A 386 -9.64 -15.86 23.93
CA ASP A 386 -8.92 -16.33 25.12
C ASP A 386 -7.42 -16.02 24.99
N LEU A 387 -6.82 -16.37 23.85
CA LEU A 387 -5.39 -16.17 23.64
C LEU A 387 -5.00 -14.70 23.49
N GLN A 388 -5.83 -13.86 22.86
CA GLN A 388 -5.56 -12.42 22.78
C GLN A 388 -5.57 -11.76 24.16
N SER A 389 -6.46 -12.17 25.06
CA SER A 389 -6.47 -11.66 26.44
C SER A 389 -5.35 -12.22 27.32
N SER A 390 -4.64 -13.28 26.86
CA SER A 390 -3.62 -13.99 27.62
C SER A 390 -2.18 -13.47 27.44
N LEU A 391 -1.95 -12.54 26.51
CA LEU A 391 -0.62 -11.97 26.34
C LEU A 391 -0.22 -11.20 27.61
N ASN A 392 1.08 -11.17 27.89
CA ASN A 392 1.63 -10.51 29.07
C ASN A 392 2.94 -9.82 28.69
N LEU A 393 3.02 -8.53 28.97
CA LEU A 393 4.15 -7.70 28.58
C LEU A 393 5.47 -8.13 29.23
N SER A 394 5.41 -8.76 30.40
CA SER A 394 6.57 -9.25 31.14
C SER A 394 6.91 -10.72 30.84
N ASP A 395 6.18 -11.40 29.95
CA ASP A 395 6.37 -12.84 29.70
C ASP A 395 6.12 -13.27 28.26
N CYS A 396 4.93 -13.05 27.70
CA CYS A 396 4.54 -13.57 26.39
C CYS A 396 3.96 -12.47 25.51
N LEU A 397 4.70 -12.09 24.47
CA LEU A 397 4.31 -11.06 23.50
C LEU A 397 3.77 -11.62 22.18
N CYS A 398 3.84 -12.93 21.95
CA CYS A 398 3.34 -13.53 20.73
C CYS A 398 2.88 -14.98 20.91
N ARG A 399 1.90 -15.39 20.09
CA ARG A 399 1.41 -16.76 19.99
C ARG A 399 1.07 -17.11 18.55
N CYS A 400 1.22 -18.38 18.21
CA CYS A 400 0.89 -18.95 16.92
C CYS A 400 0.04 -20.21 17.13
N VAL A 401 -1.09 -20.31 16.43
CA VAL A 401 -2.09 -21.38 16.60
C VAL A 401 -2.45 -21.97 15.26
N LEU A 402 -2.17 -23.25 15.07
CA LEU A 402 -2.62 -24.01 13.92
C LEU A 402 -3.97 -24.67 14.23
N PHE A 403 -4.99 -24.32 13.47
CA PHE A 403 -6.30 -24.96 13.53
C PHE A 403 -6.39 -26.02 12.43
N HIS A 404 -6.46 -27.29 12.83
CA HIS A 404 -6.69 -28.41 11.91
C HIS A 404 -8.20 -28.62 11.74
N ARG A 405 -8.71 -28.43 10.51
CA ARG A 405 -10.16 -28.51 10.21
C ARG A 405 -10.61 -29.89 9.69
N GLY A 406 -9.72 -30.88 9.68
CA GLY A 406 -9.91 -32.22 9.15
C GLY A 406 -9.37 -32.43 7.73
N VAL A 407 -9.31 -33.70 7.29
CA VAL A 407 -8.56 -34.17 6.09
C VAL A 407 -8.97 -33.50 4.77
N ASN A 408 -10.21 -33.01 4.64
CA ASN A 408 -10.74 -32.41 3.41
C ASN A 408 -10.86 -30.87 3.46
N GLN A 409 -10.39 -30.25 4.54
CA GLN A 409 -10.50 -28.80 4.72
C GLN A 409 -9.12 -28.18 4.90
N LYS A 410 -8.94 -26.98 4.33
CA LYS A 410 -7.68 -26.25 4.48
C LYS A 410 -7.50 -25.83 5.94
N PRO A 411 -6.33 -26.07 6.56
CA PRO A 411 -6.05 -25.57 7.89
C PRO A 411 -5.94 -24.04 7.88
N CYS A 412 -6.14 -23.43 9.06
CA CYS A 412 -5.89 -22.00 9.23
C CYS A 412 -4.91 -21.74 10.38
N LEU A 413 -4.12 -20.68 10.24
CA LEU A 413 -3.07 -20.28 11.17
C LEU A 413 -3.41 -18.92 11.76
N LEU A 414 -3.58 -18.85 13.08
CA LEU A 414 -3.72 -17.60 13.81
C LEU A 414 -2.36 -17.19 14.37
N ILE A 415 -1.93 -15.97 14.08
CA ILE A 415 -0.75 -15.37 14.70
C ILE A 415 -1.23 -14.15 15.48
N ILE A 416 -0.90 -14.09 16.77
CA ILE A 416 -1.22 -12.99 17.68
C ILE A 416 0.11 -12.41 18.16
N VAL A 417 0.29 -11.10 18.03
CA VAL A 417 1.49 -10.41 18.51
C VAL A 417 1.06 -9.12 19.21
N HIS A 418 1.67 -8.81 20.36
CA HIS A 418 1.43 -7.55 21.04
C HIS A 418 1.90 -6.38 20.17
N HIS A 419 1.10 -5.33 20.04
CA HIS A 419 1.36 -4.25 19.07
C HIS A 419 2.67 -3.49 19.37
N LEU A 420 3.14 -3.48 20.63
CA LEU A 420 4.44 -2.89 20.99
C LEU A 420 5.63 -3.47 20.21
N VAL A 421 5.52 -4.68 19.66
CA VAL A 421 6.63 -5.37 18.98
C VAL A 421 6.33 -5.72 17.53
N ILE A 422 5.23 -5.18 16.98
CA ILE A 422 4.85 -5.42 15.59
C ILE A 422 4.12 -4.21 14.99
N ASP A 423 4.38 -3.94 13.71
CA ASP A 423 3.66 -2.97 12.90
C ASP A 423 3.26 -3.57 11.53
N GLY A 424 2.58 -2.78 10.70
CA GLY A 424 2.10 -3.24 9.39
C GLY A 424 3.22 -3.67 8.42
N LEU A 425 4.44 -3.14 8.54
CA LEU A 425 5.59 -3.57 7.74
C LEU A 425 6.23 -4.84 8.31
N SER A 426 6.33 -4.96 9.63
CA SER A 426 6.86 -6.10 10.36
C SER A 426 6.13 -7.40 10.00
N TRP A 427 4.81 -7.35 9.80
CA TRP A 427 4.04 -8.53 9.35
C TRP A 427 4.56 -9.13 8.04
N ARG A 428 4.99 -8.30 7.09
CA ARG A 428 5.51 -8.79 5.79
C ARG A 428 6.82 -9.56 5.98
N VAL A 429 7.70 -9.06 6.85
CA VAL A 429 8.98 -9.71 7.19
C VAL A 429 8.73 -11.02 7.94
N LEU A 430 7.86 -10.97 8.96
CA LEU A 430 7.50 -12.13 9.78
C LEU A 430 6.92 -13.27 8.92
N LEU A 431 5.97 -12.97 8.03
CA LEU A 431 5.33 -13.97 7.19
C LEU A 431 6.29 -14.54 6.14
N ALA A 432 7.12 -13.69 5.51
CA ALA A 432 8.12 -14.15 4.54
C ALA A 432 9.15 -15.09 5.18
N ASP A 433 9.62 -14.77 6.39
CA ASP A 433 10.59 -15.59 7.11
C ASP A 433 9.97 -16.89 7.62
N LEU A 434 8.70 -16.87 8.05
CA LEU A 434 7.97 -18.07 8.44
C LEU A 434 7.81 -19.02 7.24
N GLU A 435 7.44 -18.50 6.08
CA GLU A 435 7.30 -19.26 4.84
C GLU A 435 8.65 -19.86 4.40
N LEU A 436 9.72 -19.06 4.40
CA LEU A 436 11.06 -19.52 4.08
C LEU A 436 11.55 -20.61 5.04
N ALA A 437 11.41 -20.40 6.35
CA ALA A 437 11.79 -21.36 7.38
C ALA A 437 11.00 -22.66 7.28
N TYR A 438 9.72 -22.59 6.92
CA TYR A 438 8.91 -23.76 6.63
C TYR A 438 9.48 -24.49 5.41
N HIS A 439 9.63 -23.84 4.25
CA HIS A 439 10.04 -24.49 2.98
C HIS A 439 11.45 -25.08 2.99
N GLN A 440 12.43 -24.51 3.69
CA GLN A 440 13.79 -25.07 3.79
C GLN A 440 13.78 -26.51 4.30
N GLN A 441 12.87 -26.83 5.24
CA GLN A 441 12.73 -28.16 5.81
C GLN A 441 12.08 -29.19 4.86
N GLN A 442 11.48 -28.79 3.73
CA GLN A 442 10.91 -29.72 2.74
C GLN A 442 11.99 -30.49 1.97
N ASN A 443 13.10 -29.80 1.72
CA ASN A 443 14.16 -30.28 0.84
C ASN A 443 15.16 -31.19 1.57
N GLU A 444 15.03 -31.36 2.90
CA GLU A 444 15.88 -32.24 3.71
C GLU A 444 15.64 -33.73 3.47
N GLY A 445 14.55 -34.10 2.77
CA GLY A 445 14.28 -35.49 2.39
C GLY A 445 15.25 -36.10 1.35
N ALA A 446 16.19 -35.32 0.81
CA ALA A 446 17.07 -35.75 -0.28
C ALA A 446 18.52 -36.09 0.12
N ILE A 447 18.95 -35.88 1.37
CA ILE A 447 20.32 -36.20 1.80
C ILE A 447 20.29 -37.00 3.12
N LEU A 448 20.20 -38.32 2.97
CA LEU A 448 20.51 -39.28 4.02
C LEU A 448 22.03 -39.31 4.25
N LEU A 449 22.54 -38.34 5.01
CA LEU A 449 23.78 -38.52 5.78
C LEU A 449 23.50 -38.04 7.20
N SER A 450 23.42 -39.02 8.09
CA SER A 450 23.35 -38.85 9.54
C SER A 450 24.38 -37.82 10.02
N GLU A 451 23.92 -36.90 10.87
CA GLU A 451 24.66 -35.92 11.70
C GLU A 451 24.61 -34.42 11.29
N TRP A 452 24.02 -34.05 10.15
CA TRP A 452 23.79 -32.63 9.82
C TRP A 452 22.29 -32.33 9.67
N ARG A 453 21.60 -32.02 10.78
CA ARG A 453 20.33 -31.25 10.69
C ARG A 453 20.71 -29.88 10.13
N CYS A 454 20.20 -29.49 8.96
CA CYS A 454 20.50 -28.18 8.41
C CYS A 454 19.84 -27.15 9.33
N ALA A 455 20.62 -26.28 9.98
CA ALA A 455 20.05 -25.21 10.79
C ALA A 455 19.23 -24.30 9.86
N ILE A 456 17.99 -23.98 10.25
CA ILE A 456 17.15 -23.03 9.50
C ILE A 456 17.92 -21.73 9.33
N ALA A 457 18.19 -21.34 8.08
CA ALA A 457 18.98 -20.16 7.75
C ALA A 457 18.04 -19.04 7.29
N LEU A 458 17.71 -18.14 8.21
CA LEU A 458 16.97 -16.92 7.89
C LEU A 458 17.90 -15.83 7.32
N PRO A 459 17.41 -14.92 6.48
CA PRO A 459 18.22 -13.84 5.94
C PRO A 459 18.80 -12.99 7.09
N PRO A 460 20.01 -12.41 6.93
CA PRO A 460 20.66 -11.66 8.00
C PRO A 460 19.79 -10.57 8.63
N LYS A 461 19.97 -10.37 9.93
CA LYS A 461 19.35 -9.27 10.67
C LYS A 461 19.82 -7.94 10.13
N THR A 462 18.93 -6.96 10.14
CA THR A 462 19.27 -5.56 9.94
C THR A 462 19.51 -4.88 11.30
N THR A 463 19.53 -3.54 11.38
CA THR A 463 19.79 -2.83 12.63
C THR A 463 18.77 -3.25 13.70
N SER A 464 19.24 -3.55 14.92
CA SER A 464 18.35 -4.01 16.00
C SER A 464 17.39 -2.91 16.46
N PHE A 465 16.24 -3.31 17.01
CA PHE A 465 15.26 -2.37 17.57
C PHE A 465 15.86 -1.54 18.73
N GLN A 466 16.76 -2.14 19.52
CA GLN A 466 17.52 -1.46 20.57
C GLN A 466 18.44 -0.37 20.00
N ALA A 467 19.28 -0.71 19.01
CA ALA A 467 20.20 0.23 18.39
C ALA A 467 19.46 1.40 17.72
N TRP A 468 18.28 1.13 17.14
CA TRP A 468 17.39 2.17 16.64
C TRP A 468 16.90 3.09 17.76
N GLY A 469 16.37 2.56 18.87
CA GLY A 469 15.94 3.35 20.02
C GLY A 469 17.04 4.25 20.59
N GLU A 470 18.26 3.72 20.72
CA GLU A 470 19.43 4.50 21.14
C GLU A 470 19.81 5.60 20.14
N ALA A 471 19.66 5.34 18.84
CA ALA A 471 19.87 6.34 17.81
C ALA A 471 18.83 7.46 17.87
N LEU A 472 17.57 7.16 18.18
CA LEU A 472 16.53 8.18 18.38
C LEU A 472 16.86 9.10 19.56
N VAL A 473 17.28 8.55 20.70
CA VAL A 473 17.66 9.35 21.88
C VAL A 473 18.82 10.29 21.55
N ARG A 474 19.84 9.81 20.84
CA ARG A 474 20.94 10.66 20.36
C ARG A 474 20.47 11.71 19.37
N HIS A 475 19.58 11.34 18.44
CA HIS A 475 19.09 12.25 17.42
C HIS A 475 18.18 13.35 18.01
N ALA A 476 17.41 13.05 19.05
CA ALA A 476 16.58 14.01 19.76
C ALA A 476 17.39 15.19 20.34
N GLN A 477 18.69 15.01 20.57
CA GLN A 477 19.61 16.04 21.06
C GLN A 477 20.30 16.84 19.93
N SER A 478 20.05 16.49 18.67
CA SER A 478 20.70 17.13 17.53
C SER A 478 20.15 18.52 17.25
N SER A 479 20.98 19.40 16.69
CA SER A 479 20.56 20.72 16.22
C SER A 479 19.48 20.65 15.14
N ASP A 480 19.45 19.56 14.36
CA ASP A 480 18.46 19.35 13.29
C ASP A 480 17.06 19.14 13.85
N ILE A 481 16.94 18.43 14.97
CA ILE A 481 15.68 18.26 15.68
C ILE A 481 15.30 19.53 16.44
N LEU A 482 16.25 20.16 17.13
CA LEU A 482 16.00 21.42 17.83
C LEU A 482 15.56 22.54 16.87
N GLY A 483 16.09 22.56 15.64
CA GLY A 483 15.69 23.51 14.60
C GLY A 483 14.24 23.37 14.13
N GLN A 484 13.53 22.29 14.50
CA GLN A 484 12.12 22.10 14.22
C GLN A 484 11.21 22.61 15.34
N HIS A 485 11.79 22.99 16.49
CA HIS A 485 11.04 23.39 17.70
C HIS A 485 10.04 24.52 17.42
N ASP A 486 10.46 25.58 16.73
CA ASP A 486 9.61 26.73 16.40
C ASP A 486 8.35 26.32 15.62
N TYR A 487 8.50 25.42 14.65
CA TYR A 487 7.38 24.91 13.85
C TYR A 487 6.34 24.21 14.73
N TRP A 488 6.79 23.27 15.57
CA TRP A 488 5.91 22.50 16.44
C TRP A 488 5.28 23.35 17.55
N GLN A 489 6.05 24.27 18.14
CA GLN A 489 5.55 25.21 19.13
C GLN A 489 4.49 26.15 18.53
N GLN A 490 4.70 26.64 17.31
CA GLN A 490 3.73 27.48 16.60
C GLN A 490 2.44 26.70 16.30
N LEU A 491 2.55 25.44 15.85
CA LEU A 491 1.41 24.55 15.66
C LEU A 491 0.62 24.40 16.97
N VAL A 492 1.28 23.96 18.05
CA VAL A 492 0.65 23.77 19.38
C VAL A 492 -0.03 25.04 19.86
N THR A 493 0.64 26.19 19.76
CA THR A 493 0.09 27.49 20.19
C THR A 493 -1.14 27.87 19.37
N THR A 494 -1.09 27.66 18.05
CA THR A 494 -2.21 27.99 17.15
C THR A 494 -3.41 27.10 17.42
N VAL A 495 -3.17 25.81 17.60
CA VAL A 495 -4.23 24.84 17.88
C VAL A 495 -4.84 25.10 19.27
N ALA A 496 -4.02 25.36 20.30
CA ALA A 496 -4.50 25.71 21.64
C ALA A 496 -5.36 26.98 21.62
N LYS A 497 -4.94 28.02 20.88
CA LYS A 497 -5.73 29.23 20.67
C LYS A 497 -7.09 28.92 20.04
N ARG A 498 -7.13 28.05 19.03
CA ARG A 498 -8.40 27.65 18.37
C ARG A 498 -9.33 26.89 19.30
N TRP A 499 -8.82 25.95 20.09
CA TRP A 499 -9.64 25.25 21.09
C TRP A 499 -10.19 26.19 22.17
N SER A 500 -9.42 27.17 22.62
CA SER A 500 -9.91 28.16 23.59
C SER A 500 -11.06 29.04 23.05
N GLN A 501 -11.15 29.21 21.73
CA GLN A 501 -12.19 29.99 21.06
C GLN A 501 -13.45 29.17 20.77
N MET A 502 -13.37 27.83 20.77
CA MET A 502 -14.51 26.94 20.65
C MET A 502 -15.29 26.89 21.96
N ASN A 503 -16.21 27.84 22.17
CA ASN A 503 -17.17 27.87 23.29
C ASN A 503 -18.24 26.76 23.18
N ALA A 504 -17.84 25.48 23.16
CA ALA A 504 -18.77 24.35 23.10
C ALA A 504 -18.56 23.39 24.28
N PRO A 505 -19.55 23.23 25.19
CA PRO A 505 -19.48 22.30 26.33
C PRO A 505 -19.42 20.81 25.96
N SER A 506 -19.52 20.48 24.67
CA SER A 506 -19.54 19.12 24.14
C SER A 506 -19.07 19.17 22.68
N SER A 507 -17.76 19.28 22.48
CA SER A 507 -17.19 19.18 21.14
C SER A 507 -17.45 17.77 20.60
N PRO A 508 -18.03 17.62 19.39
CA PRO A 508 -18.23 16.29 18.81
C PRO A 508 -16.91 15.60 18.54
N LEU A 509 -15.77 16.30 18.56
CA LEU A 509 -14.45 15.72 18.38
C LEU A 509 -13.83 15.17 19.67
N GLN A 510 -14.38 15.46 20.85
CA GLN A 510 -13.80 14.91 22.07
C GLN A 510 -14.18 13.43 22.22
N PRO A 511 -13.22 12.53 22.49
CA PRO A 511 -13.54 11.19 22.96
C PRO A 511 -14.37 11.29 24.24
N GLN A 512 -15.34 10.40 24.45
CA GLN A 512 -15.99 10.31 25.75
C GLN A 512 -14.93 9.90 26.79
N SER A 513 -14.48 10.85 27.62
CA SER A 513 -13.52 10.52 28.67
C SER A 513 -14.18 9.63 29.71
N ALA A 514 -13.42 8.67 30.25
CA ALA A 514 -13.82 7.85 31.40
C ALA A 514 -14.06 8.68 32.69
N ASN A 515 -13.77 9.99 32.68
CA ASN A 515 -13.79 10.87 33.85
C ASN A 515 -15.05 11.74 33.97
N SER A 516 -16.15 11.46 33.25
CA SER A 516 -17.45 12.09 33.60
C SER A 516 -17.95 11.50 34.92
N SER A 517 -17.72 12.24 36.01
CA SER A 517 -17.99 11.88 37.41
C SER A 517 -19.47 11.77 37.79
N THR A 518 -20.32 11.24 36.91
CA THR A 518 -21.74 11.03 37.17
C THR A 518 -22.18 9.66 36.66
N ASN A 519 -21.98 8.61 37.47
CA ASN A 519 -22.68 7.31 37.43
C ASN A 519 -23.03 6.72 36.03
N SER A 520 -22.24 7.00 35.00
CA SER A 520 -22.41 6.47 33.66
C SER A 520 -21.35 5.39 33.52
N THR A 521 -21.81 4.15 33.46
CA THR A 521 -21.00 2.99 33.16
C THR A 521 -20.16 3.28 31.91
N VAL A 522 -18.86 3.50 32.08
CA VAL A 522 -17.92 3.64 30.97
C VAL A 522 -18.01 2.35 30.17
N ARG A 523 -18.63 2.42 28.98
CA ARG A 523 -18.91 1.23 28.19
C ARG A 523 -17.70 0.89 27.29
N PRO A 524 -17.29 -0.39 27.27
CA PRO A 524 -16.06 -0.85 26.62
C PRO A 524 -15.95 -0.51 25.11
N LEU A 525 -14.76 -0.09 24.62
CA LEU A 525 -14.44 0.27 23.23
C LEU A 525 -14.96 -0.74 22.21
N GLU A 526 -14.75 -2.03 22.46
CA GLU A 526 -15.17 -3.09 21.55
C GLU A 526 -16.70 -3.13 21.40
N SER A 527 -17.43 -2.86 22.49
CA SER A 527 -18.90 -2.92 22.49
C SER A 527 -19.55 -1.75 21.77
N THR A 528 -18.88 -0.60 21.72
CA THR A 528 -19.42 0.65 21.15
C THR A 528 -18.91 0.92 19.74
N THR A 529 -17.79 0.32 19.34
CA THR A 529 -17.19 0.54 18.02
C THR A 529 -18.11 0.03 16.90
N ALA A 530 -18.31 0.89 15.91
CA ALA A 530 -18.86 0.54 14.61
C ALA A 530 -17.92 1.03 13.52
N GLN A 531 -18.09 0.43 12.34
CA GLN A 531 -17.30 0.72 11.16
C GLN A 531 -18.20 0.97 9.97
N VAL A 532 -17.86 1.99 9.19
CA VAL A 532 -18.40 2.23 7.84
C VAL A 532 -17.24 2.19 6.86
N THR A 533 -17.42 1.53 5.72
CA THR A 533 -16.40 1.48 4.66
C THR A 533 -16.88 2.20 3.42
N ALA A 534 -16.11 3.18 2.96
CA ALA A 534 -16.22 3.75 1.63
C ALA A 534 -15.24 3.07 0.67
N THR A 535 -15.61 2.92 -0.59
CA THR A 535 -14.78 2.24 -1.59
C THR A 535 -14.79 2.98 -2.92
N LEU A 536 -13.61 3.11 -3.54
CA LEU A 536 -13.50 3.48 -4.95
C LEU A 536 -13.37 2.22 -5.80
N ASP A 537 -13.93 2.24 -7.01
CA ASP A 537 -13.74 1.14 -7.94
C ASP A 537 -12.28 1.05 -8.45
N LYS A 538 -11.97 0.00 -9.21
CA LYS A 538 -10.59 -0.23 -9.69
C LYS A 538 -10.09 0.87 -10.61
N LEU A 539 -10.95 1.40 -11.47
CA LEU A 539 -10.57 2.45 -12.42
C LEU A 539 -10.33 3.76 -11.67
N GLN A 540 -11.23 4.13 -10.75
CA GLN A 540 -11.07 5.30 -9.89
C GLN A 540 -9.81 5.21 -9.03
N THR A 541 -9.54 4.04 -8.46
CA THR A 541 -8.34 3.78 -7.66
C THR A 541 -7.06 3.89 -8.51
N GLN A 542 -7.08 3.33 -9.72
CA GLN A 542 -5.95 3.48 -10.65
C GLN A 542 -5.72 4.95 -11.01
N ASN A 543 -6.78 5.71 -11.28
CA ASN A 543 -6.66 7.14 -11.59
C ASN A 543 -6.11 7.92 -10.38
N LEU A 544 -6.53 7.59 -9.17
CA LEU A 544 -5.97 8.15 -7.95
C LEU A 544 -4.47 7.85 -7.82
N LEU A 545 -4.05 6.61 -8.07
CA LEU A 545 -2.66 6.16 -7.89
C LEU A 545 -1.72 6.65 -9.00
N VAL A 546 -2.20 6.82 -10.23
CA VAL A 546 -1.36 7.07 -11.43
C VAL A 546 -1.62 8.44 -12.04
N GLN A 547 -2.88 8.83 -12.20
CA GLN A 547 -3.23 10.08 -12.89
C GLN A 547 -3.03 11.31 -12.00
N MET A 548 -3.40 11.23 -10.72
CA MET A 548 -3.21 12.36 -9.81
C MET A 548 -1.72 12.73 -9.65
N PRO A 549 -0.79 11.79 -9.40
CA PRO A 549 0.64 12.10 -9.36
C PRO A 549 1.20 12.66 -10.66
N SER A 550 0.82 12.11 -11.82
CA SER A 550 1.32 12.60 -13.12
C SER A 550 0.90 14.04 -13.46
N VAL A 551 -0.23 14.52 -12.93
CA VAL A 551 -0.72 15.89 -13.14
C VAL A 551 -0.21 16.85 -12.07
N PHE A 552 -0.35 16.51 -10.79
CA PHE A 552 -0.12 17.43 -9.67
C PHE A 552 1.16 17.14 -8.89
N ASN A 553 1.94 16.13 -9.29
CA ASN A 553 3.07 15.60 -8.52
C ASN A 553 2.69 15.31 -7.06
N THR A 554 1.53 14.72 -6.83
CA THR A 554 0.98 14.47 -5.49
C THR A 554 1.35 13.11 -4.95
N ARG A 555 1.40 13.00 -3.62
CA ARG A 555 1.29 11.73 -2.90
C ARG A 555 -0.19 11.40 -2.67
N ILE A 556 -0.51 10.12 -2.43
CA ILE A 556 -1.91 9.69 -2.25
C ILE A 556 -2.54 10.28 -0.98
N ASP A 557 -1.79 10.33 0.12
CA ASP A 557 -2.20 10.92 1.40
C ASP A 557 -2.58 12.39 1.24
N GLU A 558 -1.88 13.16 0.39
CA GLU A 558 -2.25 14.55 0.07
C GLU A 558 -3.66 14.65 -0.54
N VAL A 559 -4.02 13.74 -1.45
CA VAL A 559 -5.36 13.68 -2.07
C VAL A 559 -6.42 13.22 -1.05
N LEU A 560 -6.11 12.19 -0.27
CA LEU A 560 -7.00 11.65 0.76
C LEU A 560 -7.30 12.68 1.85
N LEU A 561 -6.27 13.38 2.34
CA LEU A 561 -6.41 14.42 3.35
C LEU A 561 -7.14 15.64 2.81
N THR A 562 -6.91 16.03 1.54
CA THR A 562 -7.72 17.08 0.90
C THR A 562 -9.20 16.76 0.95
N ALA A 563 -9.58 15.53 0.59
CA ALA A 563 -10.95 15.08 0.66
C ALA A 563 -11.49 15.05 2.10
N LEU A 564 -10.65 14.69 3.07
CA LEU A 564 -11.04 14.63 4.47
C LEU A 564 -11.33 16.03 5.04
N VAL A 565 -10.47 17.01 4.76
CA VAL A 565 -10.67 18.41 5.19
C VAL A 565 -11.94 18.97 4.57
N GLN A 566 -12.21 18.72 3.28
CA GLN A 566 -13.47 19.14 2.65
C GLN A 566 -14.70 18.42 3.22
N THR A 567 -14.56 17.15 3.58
CA THR A 567 -15.67 16.35 4.13
C THR A 567 -16.08 16.85 5.49
N LEU A 568 -15.11 17.01 6.39
CA LEU A 568 -15.36 17.36 7.79
C LEU A 568 -15.46 18.87 7.97
N GLY A 569 -14.56 19.63 7.36
CA GLY A 569 -14.46 21.05 7.63
C GLY A 569 -15.58 21.93 7.08
N GLU A 570 -16.41 21.45 6.14
CA GLU A 570 -17.64 22.14 5.73
C GLU A 570 -18.81 21.95 6.71
N SER A 571 -18.70 21.01 7.66
CA SER A 571 -19.75 20.80 8.66
C SER A 571 -19.48 21.65 9.90
N VAL A 572 -20.43 22.50 10.29
CA VAL A 572 -20.33 23.35 11.49
C VAL A 572 -20.04 22.56 12.78
N LYS A 573 -20.46 21.29 12.84
CA LYS A 573 -20.12 20.38 13.95
C LYS A 573 -18.61 20.09 14.02
N TRP A 574 -17.95 19.98 12.87
CA TRP A 574 -16.59 19.46 12.73
C TRP A 574 -15.58 20.54 12.34
N SER A 575 -16.06 21.71 11.94
CA SER A 575 -15.25 22.86 11.60
C SER A 575 -14.73 23.52 12.87
N GLN A 576 -13.41 23.65 12.99
CA GLN A 576 -12.77 24.17 14.18
C GLN A 576 -12.63 25.71 14.18
N GLY A 577 -13.59 26.39 13.56
CA GLY A 577 -13.77 27.85 13.62
C GLY A 577 -12.60 28.68 13.08
N ILE A 578 -12.74 29.20 11.86
CA ILE A 578 -12.23 30.53 11.53
C ILE A 578 -13.44 31.32 11.00
N SER A 579 -13.39 32.66 11.12
CA SER A 579 -14.34 33.55 10.45
C SER A 579 -14.56 33.10 9.00
N ALA A 580 -15.76 33.34 8.45
CA ALA A 580 -16.12 32.99 7.08
C ALA A 580 -15.14 33.54 6.01
N GLU A 581 -14.25 34.45 6.41
CA GLU A 581 -13.27 35.16 5.58
C GLU A 581 -11.96 34.38 5.35
N ASP A 582 -11.59 33.40 6.20
CA ASP A 582 -10.27 32.73 6.18
C ASP A 582 -10.29 31.23 5.80
N GLY A 583 -11.47 30.67 5.51
CA GLY A 583 -11.62 29.29 5.02
C GLY A 583 -11.85 28.22 6.10
N ILE A 584 -11.62 26.96 5.71
CA ILE A 584 -11.98 25.75 6.48
C ILE A 584 -10.74 25.13 7.09
N SER A 585 -10.76 24.75 8.37
CA SER A 585 -9.63 24.07 9.02
C SER A 585 -10.01 22.80 9.76
N LEU A 586 -9.09 21.83 9.75
CA LEU A 586 -9.19 20.56 10.44
C LEU A 586 -7.89 20.26 11.20
N VAL A 587 -8.01 19.87 12.48
CA VAL A 587 -6.88 19.36 13.28
C VAL A 587 -7.09 17.87 13.49
N LEU A 588 -6.06 17.09 13.20
CA LEU A 588 -6.06 15.64 13.32
C LEU A 588 -4.65 15.12 13.64
N ASP A 589 -4.56 13.90 14.14
CA ASP A 589 -3.30 13.16 14.20
C ASP A 589 -3.09 12.39 12.89
N LEU A 590 -1.87 12.44 12.35
CA LEU A 590 -1.41 11.55 11.29
C LEU A 590 -0.56 10.43 11.87
N GLU A 591 -0.69 9.27 11.25
CA GLU A 591 0.15 8.11 11.50
C GLU A 591 1.14 7.93 10.33
N GLY A 592 2.44 7.91 10.65
CA GLY A 592 3.52 7.56 9.72
C GLY A 592 4.17 6.23 10.10
N HIS A 593 4.86 5.56 9.17
CA HIS A 593 5.56 4.28 9.46
C HIS A 593 6.71 4.45 10.46
N GLY A 594 7.28 5.65 10.57
CA GLY A 594 8.40 5.98 11.45
C GLY A 594 9.70 5.19 11.20
N ARG A 595 9.78 4.47 10.09
CA ARG A 595 11.04 3.85 9.60
C ARG A 595 11.98 4.84 8.92
N ASP A 596 11.48 6.06 8.68
CA ASP A 596 12.13 7.08 7.86
C ASP A 596 12.78 8.18 8.74
N VAL A 597 12.65 8.08 10.08
CA VAL A 597 13.04 9.11 11.08
C VAL A 597 14.52 9.51 10.98
N LEU A 598 15.37 8.64 10.44
CA LEU A 598 16.82 8.84 10.37
C LEU A 598 17.36 8.84 8.93
N GLU A 599 16.49 9.00 7.93
CA GLU A 599 16.87 8.93 6.50
C GLU A 599 17.82 10.02 6.03
N ASP A 600 17.81 11.18 6.67
CA ASP A 600 18.73 12.28 6.33
C ASP A 600 20.15 12.06 6.88
N ARG A 601 20.33 11.00 7.68
CA ARG A 601 21.56 10.67 8.40
C ARG A 601 22.19 9.40 7.83
N ASN A 602 22.66 9.48 6.58
CA ASN A 602 23.47 8.42 5.95
C ASN A 602 24.75 8.09 6.76
N ASP A 603 25.17 8.99 7.65
CA ASP A 603 26.28 8.79 8.59
C ASP A 603 25.99 7.76 9.69
N LEU A 604 24.72 7.47 9.99
CA LEU A 604 24.34 6.49 11.01
C LEU A 604 24.22 5.05 10.48
N GLY A 605 24.09 4.87 9.16
CA GLY A 605 24.07 3.54 8.52
C GLY A 605 22.97 2.58 8.98
N LEU A 606 21.86 3.09 9.53
CA LEU A 606 20.80 2.26 10.09
C LEU A 606 19.88 1.71 9.01
N ASP A 607 19.52 0.44 9.13
CA ASP A 607 18.63 -0.26 8.21
C ASP A 607 17.52 -0.95 9.00
N MET A 608 16.28 -0.50 8.80
CA MET A 608 15.08 -1.07 9.44
C MET A 608 14.30 -2.01 8.51
N SER A 609 14.79 -2.32 7.32
CA SER A 609 14.01 -3.03 6.29
C SER A 609 13.55 -4.42 6.71
N ARG A 610 14.26 -5.07 7.63
CA ARG A 610 13.93 -6.41 8.16
C ARG A 610 13.79 -6.45 9.68
N THR A 611 13.79 -5.31 10.34
CA THR A 611 13.67 -5.24 11.80
C THR A 611 12.19 -5.25 12.19
N LEU A 612 11.80 -6.24 13.00
CA LEU A 612 10.48 -6.28 13.63
C LEU A 612 10.44 -5.29 14.80
N GLY A 613 9.28 -4.68 15.02
CA GLY A 613 9.06 -3.71 16.08
C GLY A 613 7.91 -2.77 15.76
N TRP A 614 7.59 -1.88 16.70
CA TRP A 614 6.62 -0.81 16.46
C TRP A 614 7.36 0.51 16.24
N PHE A 615 7.37 0.95 14.98
CA PHE A 615 8.13 2.12 14.54
C PHE A 615 7.26 3.38 14.38
N THR A 616 5.95 3.21 14.42
CA THR A 616 4.95 4.24 14.08
C THR A 616 5.26 5.59 14.73
N SER A 617 5.18 6.66 13.92
CA SER A 617 5.19 8.03 14.41
C SER A 617 3.76 8.58 14.40
N ILE A 618 3.33 9.19 15.50
CA ILE A 618 2.05 9.89 15.61
C ILE A 618 2.34 11.37 15.87
N PHE A 619 1.75 12.25 15.06
CA PHE A 619 1.96 13.68 15.20
C PHE A 619 0.72 14.48 14.75
N PRO A 620 0.45 15.63 15.40
CA PRO A 620 -0.68 16.46 15.05
C PRO A 620 -0.40 17.26 13.77
N VAL A 621 -1.43 17.47 12.97
CA VAL A 621 -1.43 18.41 11.85
C VAL A 621 -2.67 19.29 11.90
N MET A 622 -2.51 20.50 11.36
CA MET A 622 -3.60 21.44 11.16
C MET A 622 -3.63 21.81 9.68
N LEU A 623 -4.66 21.35 8.97
CA LEU A 623 -4.82 21.58 7.54
C LEU A 623 -5.92 22.61 7.31
N THR A 624 -5.61 23.60 6.47
CA THR A 624 -6.52 24.70 6.12
C THR A 624 -6.77 24.75 4.62
N LEU A 625 -8.03 24.89 4.22
CA LEU A 625 -8.47 25.10 2.85
C LEU A 625 -9.02 26.51 2.66
N PRO A 626 -8.61 27.23 1.59
CA PRO A 626 -9.22 28.51 1.25
C PRO A 626 -10.72 28.34 0.95
N GLN A 627 -11.52 29.35 1.30
CA GLN A 627 -12.95 29.33 1.03
C GLN A 627 -13.22 29.27 -0.48
N GLY A 628 -14.11 28.37 -0.90
CA GLY A 628 -14.52 28.25 -2.30
C GLY A 628 -13.40 27.81 -3.26
N ALA A 629 -12.29 27.26 -2.75
CA ALA A 629 -11.19 26.78 -3.58
C ALA A 629 -11.67 25.72 -4.58
N HIS A 630 -11.27 25.86 -5.84
CA HIS A 630 -11.46 24.81 -6.84
C HIS A 630 -10.72 23.53 -6.38
N PRO A 631 -11.17 22.32 -6.79
CA PRO A 631 -10.59 21.07 -6.30
C PRO A 631 -9.06 20.95 -6.48
N GLY A 632 -8.53 21.46 -7.60
CA GLY A 632 -7.08 21.49 -7.85
C GLY A 632 -6.32 22.41 -6.89
N ASP A 633 -6.87 23.59 -6.59
CA ASP A 633 -6.23 24.55 -5.68
C ASP A 633 -6.29 24.09 -4.22
N ALA A 634 -7.40 23.45 -3.83
CA ALA A 634 -7.53 22.80 -2.53
C ALA A 634 -6.45 21.73 -2.34
N LEU A 635 -6.22 20.90 -3.37
CA LEU A 635 -5.19 19.86 -3.37
C LEU A 635 -3.78 20.46 -3.27
N LYS A 636 -3.46 21.48 -4.06
CA LYS A 636 -2.16 22.18 -3.96
C LYS A 636 -1.95 22.79 -2.58
N SER A 637 -2.99 23.38 -1.98
CA SER A 637 -2.91 23.97 -0.64
C SER A 637 -2.55 22.93 0.42
N VAL A 638 -3.21 21.76 0.41
CA VAL A 638 -2.93 20.68 1.37
C VAL A 638 -1.57 20.05 1.09
N LYS A 639 -1.21 19.83 -0.18
CA LYS A 639 0.11 19.36 -0.59
C LYS A 639 1.22 20.25 -0.03
N GLU A 640 1.14 21.56 -0.18
CA GLU A 640 2.16 22.48 0.34
C GLU A 640 2.23 22.47 1.87
N GLN A 641 1.09 22.41 2.56
CA GLN A 641 1.05 22.31 4.02
C GLN A 641 1.70 21.02 4.53
N LEU A 642 1.39 19.88 3.91
CA LEU A 642 1.97 18.58 4.30
C LEU A 642 3.48 18.53 4.02
N ARG A 643 3.93 19.15 2.93
CA ARG A 643 5.36 19.20 2.58
C ARG A 643 6.18 20.20 3.40
N GLN A 644 5.53 21.12 4.11
CA GLN A 644 6.18 21.99 5.09
C GLN A 644 6.44 21.28 6.43
N ILE A 645 5.80 20.14 6.68
CA ILE A 645 6.02 19.38 7.91
C ILE A 645 7.47 18.88 7.93
N PRO A 646 8.27 19.26 8.93
CA PRO A 646 9.67 18.86 8.98
C PRO A 646 9.78 17.35 9.23
N ALA A 647 10.72 16.71 8.51
CA ALA A 647 11.03 15.29 8.63
C ALA A 647 9.77 14.38 8.63
N SER A 648 8.76 14.70 7.81
CA SER A 648 7.49 13.95 7.73
C SER A 648 6.83 13.70 9.10
N GLY A 649 7.01 14.63 10.05
CA GLY A 649 6.40 14.60 11.38
C GLY A 649 7.17 13.83 12.45
N THR A 650 8.24 13.12 12.08
CA THR A 650 9.03 12.28 12.99
C THR A 650 9.71 13.05 14.13
N GLY A 651 10.10 14.31 13.88
CA GLY A 651 10.70 15.18 14.89
C GLY A 651 9.76 15.55 16.03
N TYR A 652 8.44 15.47 15.84
CA TYR A 652 7.46 15.77 16.90
C TYR A 652 7.65 14.87 18.11
N GLY A 653 7.67 13.55 17.89
CA GLY A 653 7.85 12.57 18.97
C GLY A 653 9.21 12.70 19.66
N LEU A 654 10.26 13.03 18.91
CA LEU A 654 11.60 13.26 19.45
C LEU A 654 11.62 14.49 20.36
N LEU A 655 11.03 15.61 19.93
CA LEU A 655 10.94 16.84 20.72
C LEU A 655 10.05 16.67 21.95
N ARG A 656 8.91 15.99 21.81
CA ARG A 656 7.91 15.82 22.88
C ARG A 656 8.37 14.84 23.95
N TYR A 657 8.93 13.70 23.56
CA TYR A 657 9.19 12.59 24.49
C TYR A 657 10.66 12.41 24.85
N LEU A 658 11.58 12.62 23.90
CA LEU A 658 12.99 12.24 24.07
C LEU A 658 13.98 13.40 24.24
N HIS A 659 13.56 14.65 23.94
CA HIS A 659 14.43 15.80 24.10
C HIS A 659 14.80 15.98 25.59
N PRO A 660 16.07 16.24 25.96
CA PRO A 660 16.50 16.26 27.36
C PRO A 660 15.92 17.45 28.15
N ASP A 661 15.70 18.58 27.50
CA ASP A 661 15.11 19.78 28.12
C ASP A 661 13.58 19.63 28.31
N ALA A 662 13.13 19.72 29.56
CA ALA A 662 11.72 19.61 29.94
C ALA A 662 10.87 20.77 29.41
N ASP A 663 11.41 21.97 29.32
CA ASP A 663 10.68 23.15 28.84
C ASP A 663 10.40 23.01 27.33
N VAL A 664 11.36 22.46 26.57
CA VAL A 664 11.17 22.10 25.17
C VAL A 664 10.05 21.07 25.04
N ARG A 665 10.11 19.95 25.78
CA ARG A 665 9.07 18.90 25.76
C ARG A 665 7.68 19.47 26.06
N GLN A 666 7.57 20.29 27.10
CA GLN A 666 6.29 20.89 27.52
C GLN A 666 5.75 21.88 26.48
N SER A 667 6.62 22.67 25.85
CA SER A 667 6.22 23.70 24.88
C SER A 667 5.61 23.13 23.57
N VAL A 668 5.91 21.88 23.23
CA VAL A 668 5.37 21.18 22.04
C VAL A 668 4.29 20.16 22.39
N THR A 669 3.88 20.08 23.67
CA THR A 669 2.84 19.17 24.12
C THR A 669 1.46 19.81 23.95
N LEU A 670 0.55 19.13 23.25
CA LEU A 670 -0.84 19.59 23.13
C LEU A 670 -1.60 19.31 24.42
N VAL A 671 -2.26 20.33 24.96
CA VAL A 671 -3.13 20.20 26.16
C VAL A 671 -4.39 19.36 25.87
N GLN A 672 -4.92 19.48 24.65
CA GLN A 672 -6.02 18.65 24.16
C GLN A 672 -5.53 17.89 22.93
N THR A 673 -5.74 16.58 22.89
CA THR A 673 -5.35 15.77 21.73
C THR A 673 -6.41 15.88 20.62
N PRO A 674 -6.02 15.73 19.35
CA PRO A 674 -6.99 15.73 18.25
C PRO A 674 -7.99 14.57 18.37
N GLY A 675 -9.25 14.85 18.06
CA GLY A 675 -10.33 13.86 18.06
C GLY A 675 -10.35 12.88 16.88
N ILE A 676 -9.50 13.13 15.88
CA ILE A 676 -9.46 12.41 14.61
C ILE A 676 -8.05 11.87 14.41
N LYS A 677 -7.96 10.58 14.06
CA LYS A 677 -6.73 9.97 13.54
C LYS A 677 -6.93 9.59 12.09
N PHE A 678 -5.93 9.87 11.25
CA PHE A 678 -5.89 9.41 9.87
C PHE A 678 -4.63 8.57 9.62
N ASN A 679 -4.81 7.44 8.94
CA ASN A 679 -3.72 6.55 8.54
C ASN A 679 -3.95 6.06 7.09
N TYR A 680 -2.87 6.01 6.30
CA TYR A 680 -2.84 5.33 5.02
C TYR A 680 -1.85 4.15 5.07
N LEU A 681 -2.39 2.94 4.98
CA LEU A 681 -1.65 1.68 5.15
C LEU A 681 -1.03 1.15 3.84
N GLY A 682 -1.08 1.93 2.76
CA GLY A 682 -0.57 1.55 1.44
C GLY A 682 -1.40 0.48 0.73
N GLN A 683 -0.75 -0.22 -0.18
CA GLN A 683 -1.31 -1.37 -0.89
C GLN A 683 -1.08 -2.65 -0.08
N LEU A 684 -2.18 -3.31 0.31
CA LEU A 684 -2.20 -4.49 1.18
C LEU A 684 -2.24 -5.82 0.41
N ASP A 685 -2.23 -5.78 -0.92
CA ASP A 685 -2.27 -6.97 -1.76
C ASP A 685 -1.02 -7.84 -1.53
N LEU A 686 -1.14 -8.81 -0.63
CA LEU A 686 -0.22 -9.94 -0.54
C LEU A 686 -0.42 -10.73 -1.83
N ARG A 687 0.56 -10.70 -2.73
CA ARG A 687 0.57 -11.58 -3.91
C ARG A 687 1.26 -12.88 -3.50
N PRO A 688 0.51 -13.94 -3.10
CA PRO A 688 1.14 -15.22 -2.83
C PRO A 688 1.81 -15.73 -4.10
N SER A 689 3.04 -16.23 -3.96
CA SER A 689 3.68 -17.01 -5.02
C SER A 689 2.83 -18.26 -5.30
N ALA A 690 2.96 -18.86 -6.49
CA ALA A 690 2.18 -20.05 -6.85
C ALA A 690 2.36 -21.21 -5.84
N ASN A 691 3.50 -21.25 -5.14
CA ASN A 691 3.85 -22.25 -4.14
C ASN A 691 3.79 -21.72 -2.70
N ALA A 692 3.10 -20.60 -2.45
CA ALA A 692 3.13 -19.98 -1.13
C ALA A 692 2.45 -20.83 -0.06
N LEU A 693 3.06 -20.88 1.13
CA LEU A 693 2.51 -21.49 2.34
C LEU A 693 1.17 -20.86 2.73
N VAL A 694 1.12 -19.53 2.71
CA VAL A 694 -0.06 -18.73 3.04
C VAL A 694 -0.84 -18.43 1.77
N LYS A 695 -2.11 -18.81 1.72
CA LYS A 695 -2.99 -18.57 0.57
C LYS A 695 -3.75 -17.25 0.63
N GLY A 696 -3.80 -16.64 1.81
CA GLY A 696 -4.42 -15.35 2.04
C GLY A 696 -4.95 -15.22 3.47
N LEU A 697 -5.62 -14.09 3.73
CA LEU A 697 -6.38 -13.90 4.95
C LEU A 697 -7.60 -14.81 4.94
N SER A 698 -7.89 -15.43 6.09
CA SER A 698 -9.09 -16.21 6.26
C SER A 698 -10.33 -15.32 6.24
N HIS A 699 -11.47 -15.90 5.85
CA HIS A 699 -12.77 -15.21 5.85
C HIS A 699 -13.27 -14.86 7.26
N ILE A 700 -12.71 -15.51 8.29
CA ILE A 700 -12.97 -15.22 9.69
C ILE A 700 -11.95 -14.19 10.15
N SER A 701 -12.42 -13.02 10.58
CA SER A 701 -11.52 -12.01 11.15
C SER A 701 -11.37 -12.23 12.66
N PRO A 702 -10.14 -12.32 13.20
CA PRO A 702 -9.94 -12.33 14.64
C PRO A 702 -10.43 -11.00 15.23
N ARG A 703 -11.26 -11.08 16.28
CA ARG A 703 -11.82 -9.93 17.02
C ARG A 703 -11.21 -9.84 18.41
N GLY A 704 -11.48 -8.74 19.13
CA GLY A 704 -11.00 -8.55 20.49
C GLY A 704 -9.49 -8.35 20.55
N THR A 705 -8.89 -7.62 19.62
CA THR A 705 -7.44 -7.32 19.62
C THR A 705 -7.03 -6.38 20.75
N ILE A 706 -7.98 -5.62 21.29
CA ILE A 706 -7.78 -4.67 22.39
C ILE A 706 -8.68 -5.08 23.56
N ASP A 707 -8.24 -4.82 24.79
CA ASP A 707 -9.07 -5.04 25.99
C ASP A 707 -10.45 -4.42 25.80
N PRO A 708 -11.54 -5.17 26.03
CA PRO A 708 -12.87 -4.63 25.88
C PRO A 708 -13.04 -3.33 26.67
N LYS A 709 -12.56 -3.26 27.92
CA LYS A 709 -12.69 -2.10 28.83
C LYS A 709 -11.87 -0.90 28.40
N ALA A 710 -10.97 -1.03 27.43
CA ALA A 710 -10.26 0.13 26.89
C ALA A 710 -11.26 1.20 26.43
N SER A 711 -10.86 2.46 26.58
CA SER A 711 -11.61 3.60 26.04
C SER A 711 -11.09 3.95 24.66
N ARG A 712 -11.96 4.51 23.81
CA ARG A 712 -11.58 4.96 22.48
C ARG A 712 -10.71 6.20 22.58
N LEU A 713 -9.52 6.16 21.97
CA LEU A 713 -8.59 7.31 21.98
C LEU A 713 -9.04 8.44 21.06
N TYR A 714 -9.70 8.10 19.96
CA TYR A 714 -10.14 9.05 18.93
C TYR A 714 -11.63 8.92 18.68
N ALA A 715 -12.32 10.04 18.56
CA ALA A 715 -13.73 10.04 18.19
C ALA A 715 -13.96 9.42 16.80
N LEU A 716 -13.08 9.72 15.84
CA LEU A 716 -13.04 9.07 14.53
C LEU A 716 -11.62 8.56 14.22
N GLU A 717 -11.52 7.33 13.72
CA GLU A 717 -10.29 6.82 13.12
C GLU A 717 -10.56 6.45 11.68
N ILE A 718 -9.79 7.05 10.76
CA ILE A 718 -9.91 6.84 9.33
C ILE A 718 -8.68 6.07 8.85
N ASN A 719 -8.87 4.80 8.51
CA ASN A 719 -7.83 3.94 7.95
C ASN A 719 -8.10 3.73 6.46
N SER A 720 -7.16 4.15 5.61
CA SER A 720 -7.25 4.00 4.16
C SER A 720 -6.22 2.99 3.65
N PHE A 721 -6.60 2.15 2.71
CA PHE A 721 -5.71 1.16 2.09
C PHE A 721 -6.21 0.74 0.72
N VAL A 722 -5.33 0.18 -0.11
CA VAL A 722 -5.71 -0.42 -1.39
C VAL A 722 -5.67 -1.94 -1.25
N GLN A 723 -6.77 -2.59 -1.59
CA GLN A 723 -6.89 -4.05 -1.63
C GLN A 723 -7.70 -4.47 -2.85
N ASP A 724 -7.26 -5.52 -3.54
CA ASP A 724 -7.78 -6.02 -4.80
C ASP A 724 -7.88 -4.94 -5.89
N GLY A 725 -6.93 -4.01 -5.87
CA GLY A 725 -6.91 -2.81 -6.73
C GLY A 725 -8.01 -1.80 -6.45
N ARG A 726 -8.65 -1.82 -5.26
CA ARG A 726 -9.67 -0.86 -4.83
C ARG A 726 -9.23 -0.12 -3.58
N LEU A 727 -9.32 1.20 -3.58
CA LEU A 727 -9.18 1.99 -2.36
C LEU A 727 -10.37 1.72 -1.44
N GLN A 728 -10.08 1.31 -0.22
CA GLN A 728 -11.02 1.22 0.88
C GLN A 728 -10.65 2.26 1.95
N THR A 729 -11.66 2.92 2.49
CA THR A 729 -11.51 3.86 3.62
C THR A 729 -12.47 3.43 4.71
N GLN A 730 -11.91 2.93 5.80
CA GLN A 730 -12.65 2.49 6.98
C GLN A 730 -12.75 3.62 7.99
N TRP A 731 -13.99 3.95 8.36
CA TRP A 731 -14.35 4.94 9.36
C TRP A 731 -14.78 4.22 10.63
N ASN A 732 -13.90 4.18 11.62
CA ASN A 732 -14.18 3.59 12.92
C ASN A 732 -14.64 4.69 13.88
N TYR A 733 -15.72 4.43 14.62
CA TYR A 733 -16.37 5.41 15.49
C TYR A 733 -17.15 4.74 16.63
N SER A 734 -17.51 5.50 17.66
CA SER A 734 -18.41 5.03 18.71
C SER A 734 -19.88 5.25 18.35
N ARG A 735 -20.71 4.20 18.45
CA ARG A 735 -22.17 4.27 18.28
C ARG A 735 -22.87 5.12 19.34
N GLU A 736 -22.19 5.40 20.44
CA GLU A 736 -22.71 6.26 21.52
C GLU A 736 -22.51 7.74 21.22
N GLN A 737 -21.55 8.06 20.36
CA GLN A 737 -21.21 9.41 19.96
C GLN A 737 -21.83 9.78 18.60
N TYR A 738 -21.95 8.81 17.69
CA TYR A 738 -22.48 9.03 16.34
C TYR A 738 -23.45 7.95 15.93
N SER A 739 -24.49 8.36 15.21
CA SER A 739 -25.34 7.39 14.52
C SER A 739 -24.62 6.79 13.30
N HIS A 740 -24.99 5.57 12.93
CA HIS A 740 -24.48 4.94 11.71
C HIS A 740 -24.78 5.76 10.46
N GLN A 741 -25.98 6.36 10.38
CA GLN A 741 -26.38 7.17 9.23
C GLN A 741 -25.52 8.43 9.07
N GLU A 742 -25.13 9.07 10.19
CA GLU A 742 -24.24 10.23 10.15
C GLU A 742 -22.87 9.87 9.58
N VAL A 743 -22.24 8.80 10.08
CA VAL A 743 -20.90 8.38 9.62
C VAL A 743 -20.95 7.81 8.20
N GLU A 744 -22.02 7.08 7.85
CA GLU A 744 -22.27 6.62 6.49
C GLU A 744 -22.38 7.79 5.50
N HIS A 745 -23.08 8.86 5.88
CA HIS A 745 -23.16 10.05 5.05
C HIS A 745 -21.79 10.73 4.88
N LEU A 746 -20.98 10.83 5.94
CA LEU A 746 -19.61 11.35 5.87
C LEU A 746 -18.74 10.51 4.92
N ALA A 747 -18.77 9.18 5.05
CA ALA A 747 -17.99 8.28 4.22
C ALA A 747 -18.40 8.34 2.73
N GLN A 748 -19.71 8.43 2.44
CA GLN A 748 -20.22 8.60 1.07
C GLN A 748 -19.80 9.95 0.48
N ARG A 749 -19.89 11.02 1.28
CA ARG A 749 -19.44 12.36 0.88
C ARG A 749 -17.95 12.38 0.58
N TYR A 750 -17.14 11.79 1.44
CA TYR A 750 -15.70 11.63 1.26
C TYR A 750 -15.37 10.94 -0.07
N ALA A 751 -16.02 9.82 -0.37
CA ALA A 751 -15.86 9.14 -1.67
C ALA A 751 -16.28 10.04 -2.86
N GLY A 752 -17.37 10.80 -2.73
CA GLY A 752 -17.82 11.73 -3.77
C GLY A 752 -16.82 12.86 -4.02
N ILE A 753 -16.17 13.37 -2.97
CA ILE A 753 -15.11 14.39 -3.07
C ILE A 753 -13.86 13.80 -3.73
N LEU A 754 -13.42 12.61 -3.34
CA LEU A 754 -12.31 11.91 -4.01
C LEU A 754 -12.57 11.74 -5.51
N GLN A 755 -13.77 11.33 -5.89
CA GLN A 755 -14.15 11.23 -7.30
C GLN A 755 -14.12 12.59 -8.01
N SER A 756 -14.45 13.69 -7.31
CA SER A 756 -14.35 15.04 -7.85
C SER A 756 -12.90 15.47 -8.08
N LEU A 757 -12.01 15.18 -7.12
CA LEU A 757 -10.57 15.44 -7.25
C LEU A 757 -9.98 14.65 -8.43
N ILE A 758 -10.32 13.36 -8.54
CA ILE A 758 -9.90 12.50 -9.67
C ILE A 758 -10.36 13.08 -11.01
N ARG A 759 -11.65 13.48 -11.12
CA ARG A 759 -12.14 14.14 -12.34
C ARG A 759 -11.41 15.44 -12.65
N SER A 760 -11.00 16.18 -11.63
CA SER A 760 -10.22 17.41 -11.79
C SER A 760 -8.84 17.12 -12.38
N GLY A 761 -8.17 16.06 -11.94
CA GLY A 761 -6.92 15.59 -12.56
C GLY A 761 -7.14 15.14 -14.00
N GLN A 762 -8.20 14.38 -14.25
CA GLN A 762 -8.54 13.91 -15.60
C GLN A 762 -8.81 15.05 -16.58
N ALA A 763 -9.49 16.12 -16.16
CA ALA A 763 -9.76 17.27 -17.02
C ALA A 763 -8.48 18.00 -17.49
N ARG A 764 -7.34 17.78 -16.82
CA ARG A 764 -6.03 18.34 -17.16
C ARG A 764 -5.17 17.43 -18.03
N LEU A 765 -5.56 16.16 -18.13
CA LEU A 765 -5.06 15.22 -19.13
C LEU A 765 -5.85 15.52 -20.42
N GLY A 766 -5.20 16.01 -21.47
CA GLY A 766 -5.86 16.19 -22.77
C GLY A 766 -6.56 14.90 -23.24
N GLN A 767 -7.52 14.98 -24.18
CA GLN A 767 -8.36 13.85 -24.59
C GLN A 767 -7.58 12.57 -24.99
N ASP A 768 -6.32 12.72 -25.40
CA ASP A 768 -5.41 11.64 -25.81
C ASP A 768 -4.19 11.43 -24.89
N GLY A 769 -4.12 12.09 -23.73
CA GLY A 769 -3.00 12.01 -22.77
C GLY A 769 -1.68 12.66 -23.20
N SER A 770 -1.60 13.17 -24.43
CA SER A 770 -0.37 13.74 -25.02
C SER A 770 -0.08 15.20 -24.63
N ASN A 771 -1.04 15.90 -24.02
CA ASN A 771 -0.91 17.28 -23.53
C ASN A 771 -1.41 17.37 -22.07
N ALA A 772 -0.83 16.59 -21.17
CA ALA A 772 -1.07 16.77 -19.74
C ALA A 772 -0.52 18.14 -19.30
N THR A 773 -1.38 19.04 -18.84
CA THR A 773 -0.92 20.28 -18.22
C THR A 773 -0.48 19.95 -16.80
N LYS A 774 0.83 19.75 -16.60
CA LYS A 774 1.39 19.54 -15.26
C LYS A 774 1.16 20.80 -14.43
N GLU A 775 0.60 20.63 -13.24
CA GLU A 775 0.39 21.70 -12.28
C GLU A 775 1.38 21.57 -11.14
N TYR A 776 2.34 22.48 -11.11
CA TYR A 776 3.41 22.47 -10.11
C TYR A 776 3.09 23.39 -8.93
N THR A 777 3.68 23.05 -7.79
CA THR A 777 3.69 23.85 -6.57
C THR A 777 5.13 24.14 -6.15
N PRO A 778 5.38 25.15 -5.29
CA PRO A 778 6.72 25.51 -4.83
C PRO A 778 7.56 24.35 -4.33
N SER A 779 6.96 23.41 -3.58
CA SER A 779 7.66 22.24 -3.07
C SER A 779 8.21 21.31 -4.16
N ASP A 780 7.67 21.35 -5.39
CA ASP A 780 8.23 20.60 -6.54
C ASP A 780 9.59 21.16 -6.97
N PHE A 781 9.89 22.41 -6.59
CA PHE A 781 11.13 23.11 -6.88
C PHE A 781 11.71 23.72 -5.60
N ALA A 782 11.78 22.94 -4.52
CA ALA A 782 12.20 23.42 -3.19
C ALA A 782 13.53 24.22 -3.20
N ALA A 783 14.48 23.84 -4.05
CA ALA A 783 15.75 24.54 -4.21
C ALA A 783 15.61 25.98 -4.77
N ALA A 784 14.55 26.27 -5.52
CA ALA A 784 14.32 27.57 -6.16
C ALA A 784 13.79 28.63 -5.17
N ARG A 785 13.26 28.22 -4.01
CA ARG A 785 12.74 29.11 -2.94
C ARG A 785 11.74 30.16 -3.47
N LEU A 786 10.84 29.73 -4.37
CA LEU A 786 9.80 30.57 -4.95
C LEU A 786 8.49 30.43 -4.18
N ASN A 787 7.67 31.47 -4.13
CA ASN A 787 6.25 31.33 -3.79
C ASN A 787 5.42 30.93 -5.04
N GLN A 788 4.16 30.54 -4.86
CA GLN A 788 3.30 30.07 -5.97
C GLN A 788 3.19 31.13 -7.08
N GLN A 789 3.01 32.39 -6.74
CA GLN A 789 2.89 33.47 -7.73
C GLN A 789 4.18 33.64 -8.56
N GLN A 790 5.35 33.53 -7.93
CA GLN A 790 6.64 33.58 -8.61
C GLN A 790 6.85 32.35 -9.49
N LEU A 791 6.46 31.16 -9.02
CA LEU A 791 6.52 29.92 -9.79
C LEU A 791 5.65 30.02 -11.05
N ASP A 792 4.40 30.48 -10.91
CA ASP A 792 3.47 30.64 -12.02
C ASP A 792 4.02 31.64 -13.06
N GLN A 793 4.65 32.73 -12.61
CA GLN A 793 5.32 33.68 -13.50
C GLN A 793 6.48 33.05 -14.28
N VAL A 794 7.29 32.20 -13.64
CA VAL A 794 8.40 31.48 -14.29
C VAL A 794 7.85 30.47 -15.29
N LEU A 795 6.89 29.65 -14.89
CA LEU A 795 6.27 28.65 -15.77
C LEU A 795 5.62 29.31 -16.99
N ASN A 796 4.88 30.40 -16.80
CA ASN A 796 4.27 31.17 -17.89
C ASN A 796 5.30 31.77 -18.85
N ARG A 797 6.51 32.11 -18.40
CA ARG A 797 7.58 32.57 -19.30
C ARG A 797 8.18 31.44 -20.10
N VAL A 798 8.33 30.26 -19.49
CA VAL A 798 8.91 29.07 -20.14
C VAL A 798 7.94 28.49 -21.17
N THR A 799 6.65 28.42 -20.86
CA THR A 799 5.62 27.89 -21.77
C THR A 799 5.31 28.82 -22.94
N ASN A 800 5.51 30.14 -22.79
CA ASN A 800 5.27 31.12 -23.85
C ASN A 800 6.50 31.48 -24.70
N GLN A 801 7.65 30.82 -24.52
CA GLN A 801 8.77 30.98 -25.46
C GLN A 801 8.53 30.12 -26.71
N PRO A 802 8.51 30.71 -27.93
CA PRO A 802 8.47 29.91 -29.15
C PRO A 802 9.73 29.05 -29.25
N SER A 803 9.54 27.76 -29.50
CA SER A 803 10.60 26.78 -29.73
C SER A 803 11.57 27.28 -30.79
N LYS A 804 12.78 27.67 -30.37
CA LYS A 804 13.91 27.86 -31.28
C LYS A 804 14.42 26.50 -31.75
N GLN A 805 13.65 25.83 -32.59
CA GLN A 805 14.17 24.79 -33.49
C GLN A 805 14.01 25.30 -34.92
N GLY A 806 15.13 25.70 -35.51
CA GLY A 806 15.21 26.13 -36.90
C GLY A 806 15.88 27.49 -37.05
N LEU A 807 17.22 27.51 -37.06
CA LEU A 807 18.02 28.28 -38.00
C LEU A 807 19.48 27.84 -37.86
N GLY A 808 20.07 27.49 -38.99
CA GLY A 808 21.38 26.88 -39.11
C GLY A 808 22.56 27.82 -38.86
N GLN A 809 23.72 27.22 -39.13
CA GLN A 809 25.10 27.69 -39.01
C GLN A 809 25.39 29.17 -39.35
N ASN A 810 26.49 29.65 -38.73
CA ASN A 810 27.27 30.90 -38.95
C ASN A 810 26.65 32.17 -38.33
N THR A 811 27.34 33.00 -37.54
CA THR A 811 28.78 33.29 -37.38
C THR A 811 29.11 33.66 -35.92
N ALA A 812 30.29 33.28 -35.45
CA ALA A 812 30.86 33.75 -34.19
C ALA A 812 31.17 35.26 -34.23
N SER A 813 30.75 35.99 -33.20
CA SER A 813 31.40 37.24 -32.76
C SER A 813 31.15 37.43 -31.25
N PRO A 814 32.15 37.89 -30.47
CA PRO A 814 32.12 37.82 -29.01
C PRO A 814 31.35 38.99 -28.39
N LEU A 815 30.58 38.70 -27.34
CA LEU A 815 29.94 39.70 -26.50
C LEU A 815 30.99 40.49 -25.68
N PRO A 816 30.78 41.81 -25.46
CA PRO A 816 31.71 42.65 -24.73
C PRO A 816 31.56 42.50 -23.21
N MET A 817 32.69 42.54 -22.51
CA MET A 817 32.81 42.58 -21.04
C MET A 817 32.16 43.85 -20.46
N PRO A 818 31.53 43.79 -19.27
CA PRO A 818 30.96 44.96 -18.64
C PRO A 818 32.05 45.85 -18.02
N GLN A 819 32.00 47.13 -18.37
CA GLN A 819 32.85 48.18 -17.82
C GLN A 819 32.56 48.38 -16.32
N GLN A 820 33.62 48.32 -15.51
CA GLN A 820 33.62 48.80 -14.13
C GLN A 820 33.54 50.33 -14.13
N SER A 821 32.48 50.87 -13.56
CA SER A 821 32.40 52.29 -13.21
C SER A 821 33.15 52.54 -11.90
N THR A 822 34.21 53.32 -12.03
CA THR A 822 35.00 53.91 -10.96
C THR A 822 34.16 54.89 -10.14
N GLN A 823 33.95 54.59 -8.85
CA GLN A 823 33.71 55.63 -7.84
C GLN A 823 34.88 55.67 -6.87
N THR A 824 35.51 56.84 -6.88
CA THR A 824 36.55 57.34 -5.99
C THR A 824 36.11 57.34 -4.53
N SER A 825 36.88 56.71 -3.64
CA SER A 825 37.03 57.21 -2.25
C SER A 825 38.48 57.02 -1.79
N GLY A 826 38.97 58.06 -1.13
CA GLY A 826 40.38 58.28 -0.88
C GLY A 826 40.96 57.43 0.26
N ARG A 827 42.26 57.15 0.09
CA ARG A 827 43.26 56.77 1.09
C ARG A 827 42.94 57.19 2.53
N GLN A 828 43.10 56.25 3.46
CA GLN A 828 44.02 56.45 4.58
C GLN A 828 44.64 55.14 5.09
N ARG A 829 45.97 55.18 5.21
CA ARG A 829 46.87 54.13 5.71
C ARG A 829 46.76 53.97 7.24
N ARG A 830 46.91 52.74 7.74
CA ARG A 830 47.77 52.34 8.89
C ARG A 830 47.71 50.80 9.06
N ARG A 831 48.70 50.05 8.58
CA ARG A 831 49.89 49.51 9.29
C ARG A 831 49.60 48.60 10.51
N ARG A 832 49.98 47.33 10.33
CA ARG A 832 50.51 46.33 11.30
C ARG A 832 49.64 46.01 12.53
N ARG A 833 49.12 44.78 12.60
CA ARG A 833 49.79 43.61 13.20
C ARG A 833 49.09 42.34 12.75
#